data_AF-A0A3M7QM49-F1
#
_entry.id   AF-A0A3M7QM49-F1
#
_cell.length_a   1.000
_cell.length_b   1.000
_cell.length_c   1.000
_cell.angle_alpha   90.00
_cell.angle_beta   90.00
_cell.angle_gamma   90.00
#
_symmetry.space_group_name_H-M   'P 1'
#
loop_
_entity.id
_entity.type
_entity.pdbx_description
1 polymer ?
#
loop_
_entity_poly.entity_id
_entity_poly.type
_entity_poly.pdbx_seq_one_letter_code
_entity_poly.pdbx_strand_id
1 'polypeptide(L)'
;MDLSVVNLDSLDHANFNVDEFVKMIAAKDIYASKIAETKEKLSRLSTQTAEEIKQNVYKNYTNFMETSKEVGHLESKMNQLRQSLDDQRKLLTLFKNLSANSSTKVDESPSNKSLGGQNSSLSLLLEQVEGCGVIAQKPGRSLLFHSDLEVLHTDDYSLSQKVHAYLLSDALLLTLPQRKRNKSTFSSSAINRHRSNSLIGHTETTNNYQYKFHAFYELDLINILNIEDSKEVRNSFQVSKFPESLIFRCANAHLKKEWLESIENSRKQLLLEMSSKGLNRITEEEEDETDKSAVSVEYEKSKQLRDLFSEFDILLAQRDFEKAVDMLLKIKSSKVHSDSSQHLVYKQKEAELIGILRKDLVQSKERRNSKGVVKTGKRVVNSLIKLKIIDEAIDLFIDYHKHLNSETLRKIKLEESNSIYMNNVLDSFFENLRQSYASFKEQFANLVNYCYSTYLSWCDTEIEILIKKLQSQHYLGRQFDITIENVQLIFLKADEFLSAANFEVKFMFEVKLNRIVEQSIKEQYDILIDASLQRSKLELENTGGNNEQNKQQQIDKFVSDIHLLELKNSSKFDANLIKKCTSSAIQFTRGALLFFVNCLRIYYQDINYFIVENFTKLFKAELKIYTSYIKKLDSIRIGKEDIYNNICLVESVFQIIQEIYLDTSGLSSKHFSDVSDKIVKFKKEYF
;
A
#
# COMPACT_ATOMS: atom_id res chain seq x y z
N MET A 1 -18.73 -25.03 -70.59
CA MET A 1 -18.30 -25.23 -69.19
C MET A 1 -17.43 -24.05 -68.80
N ASP A 2 -17.68 -23.56 -67.60
CA ASP A 2 -17.45 -22.19 -67.14
C ASP A 2 -15.99 -21.72 -67.16
N LEU A 3 -15.82 -20.47 -67.60
CA LEU A 3 -14.55 -19.72 -67.67
C LEU A 3 -14.42 -18.71 -66.51
N SER A 4 -15.01 -19.01 -65.34
CA SER A 4 -15.06 -18.09 -64.19
C SER A 4 -13.90 -18.21 -63.21
N VAL A 5 -12.95 -19.13 -63.37
CA VAL A 5 -11.90 -19.31 -62.35
C VAL A 5 -10.55 -19.52 -63.03
N VAL A 6 -9.73 -18.46 -63.05
CA VAL A 6 -8.27 -18.66 -63.03
C VAL A 6 -8.00 -19.34 -61.69
N ASN A 7 -7.65 -20.62 -61.72
CA ASN A 7 -7.49 -21.43 -60.51
C ASN A 7 -6.21 -21.00 -59.79
N LEU A 8 -6.36 -20.03 -58.87
CA LEU A 8 -5.27 -19.45 -58.07
C LEU A 8 -4.61 -20.49 -57.15
N ASP A 9 -5.26 -21.61 -56.88
CA ASP A 9 -4.71 -22.75 -56.13
C ASP A 9 -3.47 -23.38 -56.81
N SER A 10 -3.27 -23.11 -58.11
CA SER A 10 -2.08 -23.58 -58.84
C SER A 10 -0.79 -22.82 -58.49
N LEU A 11 -0.90 -21.65 -57.83
CA LEU A 11 0.24 -20.84 -57.38
C LEU A 11 0.91 -21.37 -56.11
N ASP A 12 0.21 -22.22 -55.34
CA ASP A 12 0.71 -22.77 -54.07
C ASP A 12 1.59 -24.02 -54.25
N HIS A 13 1.75 -24.52 -55.49
CA HIS A 13 2.59 -25.67 -55.77
C HIS A 13 4.08 -25.30 -55.82
N ALA A 14 4.91 -26.09 -55.12
CA ALA A 14 6.36 -25.86 -54.99
C ALA A 14 7.16 -25.84 -56.32
N ASN A 15 6.60 -26.36 -57.42
CA ASN A 15 7.20 -26.39 -58.76
C ASN A 15 6.43 -25.50 -59.77
N PHE A 16 5.95 -24.33 -59.35
CA PHE A 16 5.24 -23.41 -60.21
C PHE A 16 6.18 -22.74 -61.24
N ASN A 17 5.90 -22.90 -62.53
CA ASN A 17 6.64 -22.26 -63.62
C ASN A 17 5.92 -20.99 -64.12
N VAL A 18 6.50 -19.84 -63.80
CA VAL A 18 5.93 -18.51 -64.10
C VAL A 18 5.75 -18.29 -65.61
N ASP A 19 6.67 -18.79 -66.43
CA ASP A 19 6.66 -18.53 -67.87
C ASP A 19 5.56 -19.30 -68.62
N GLU A 20 5.21 -20.50 -68.17
CA GLU A 20 4.08 -21.26 -68.73
C GLU A 20 2.73 -20.67 -68.31
N PHE A 21 2.62 -20.18 -67.08
CA PHE A 21 1.41 -19.54 -66.58
C PHE A 21 1.11 -18.22 -67.31
N VAL A 22 2.12 -17.39 -67.53
CA VAL A 22 1.99 -16.15 -68.30
C VAL A 22 1.65 -16.44 -69.77
N LYS A 23 2.25 -17.48 -70.37
CA LYS A 23 1.88 -17.93 -71.72
C LYS A 23 0.44 -18.43 -71.81
N MET A 24 -0.06 -19.15 -70.80
CA MET A 24 -1.44 -19.63 -70.74
C MET A 24 -2.46 -18.48 -70.62
N ILE A 25 -2.12 -17.43 -69.87
CA ILE A 25 -2.95 -16.22 -69.74
C ILE A 25 -2.91 -15.41 -71.04
N ALA A 26 -1.74 -15.27 -71.65
CA ALA A 26 -1.56 -14.53 -72.91
C ALA A 26 -2.17 -15.24 -74.12
N ALA A 27 -2.21 -16.58 -74.14
CA ALA A 27 -2.79 -17.36 -75.24
C ALA A 27 -4.33 -17.36 -75.28
N LYS A 28 -5.00 -16.90 -74.21
CA LYS A 28 -6.46 -16.72 -74.18
C LYS A 28 -6.78 -15.24 -74.42
N ASP A 29 -6.80 -14.84 -75.69
CA ASP A 29 -7.15 -13.50 -76.18
C ASP A 29 -8.48 -12.95 -75.59
N ILE A 30 -8.46 -12.33 -74.41
CA ILE A 30 -9.62 -11.63 -73.83
C ILE A 30 -9.16 -10.43 -72.98
N TYR A 31 -9.37 -9.22 -73.54
CA TYR A 31 -9.34 -7.85 -72.98
C TYR A 31 -8.22 -7.49 -71.98
N ALA A 32 -7.40 -6.48 -72.32
CA ALA A 32 -6.45 -5.82 -71.40
C ALA A 32 -7.06 -5.44 -70.03
N SER A 33 -8.37 -5.15 -70.01
CA SER A 33 -9.15 -4.92 -68.80
C SER A 33 -9.15 -6.11 -67.82
N LYS A 34 -9.27 -7.35 -68.31
CA LYS A 34 -9.31 -8.55 -67.47
C LYS A 34 -7.93 -8.93 -66.94
N ILE A 35 -6.87 -8.61 -67.69
CA ILE A 35 -5.47 -8.73 -67.24
C ILE A 35 -5.15 -7.69 -66.15
N ALA A 36 -5.66 -6.47 -66.28
CA ALA A 36 -5.53 -5.45 -65.24
C ALA A 36 -6.26 -5.88 -63.96
N GLU A 37 -7.48 -6.43 -64.09
CA GLU A 37 -8.26 -6.94 -62.96
C GLU A 37 -7.58 -8.14 -62.27
N THR A 38 -7.00 -9.09 -63.03
CA THR A 38 -6.25 -10.20 -62.44
C THR A 38 -4.94 -9.75 -61.82
N LYS A 39 -4.23 -8.78 -62.42
CA LYS A 39 -3.03 -8.17 -61.82
C LYS A 39 -3.34 -7.44 -60.52
N GLU A 40 -4.46 -6.72 -60.45
CA GLU A 40 -4.89 -6.04 -59.23
C GLU A 40 -5.28 -7.05 -58.14
N LYS A 41 -6.02 -8.11 -58.49
CA LYS A 41 -6.32 -9.21 -57.57
C LYS A 41 -5.06 -9.93 -57.08
N LEU A 42 -4.10 -10.19 -57.96
CA LEU A 42 -2.82 -10.81 -57.61
C LEU A 42 -2.00 -9.89 -56.68
N SER A 43 -1.98 -8.59 -56.95
CA SER A 43 -1.28 -7.63 -56.09
C SER A 43 -1.93 -7.53 -54.72
N ARG A 44 -3.27 -7.53 -54.63
CA ARG A 44 -4.01 -7.53 -53.36
C ARG A 44 -3.77 -8.82 -52.57
N LEU A 45 -3.83 -9.99 -53.23
CA LEU A 45 -3.52 -11.27 -52.60
C LEU A 45 -2.07 -11.31 -52.14
N SER A 46 -1.11 -10.85 -52.95
CA SER A 46 0.31 -10.78 -52.56
C SER A 46 0.53 -9.89 -51.33
N THR A 47 -0.09 -8.71 -51.27
CA THR A 47 0.00 -7.84 -50.08
C THR A 47 -0.64 -8.49 -48.87
N GLN A 48 -1.79 -9.15 -49.05
CA GLN A 48 -2.49 -9.84 -47.96
C GLN A 48 -1.67 -11.03 -47.45
N THR A 49 -1.11 -11.87 -48.32
CA THR A 49 -0.25 -12.99 -47.93
C THR A 49 1.02 -12.50 -47.25
N ALA A 50 1.61 -11.38 -47.69
CA ALA A 50 2.77 -10.79 -47.01
C ALA A 50 2.42 -10.31 -45.59
N GLU A 51 1.25 -9.71 -45.40
CA GLU A 51 0.75 -9.32 -44.07
C GLU A 51 0.43 -10.55 -43.21
N GLU A 52 -0.23 -11.56 -43.75
CA GLU A 52 -0.55 -12.82 -43.05
C GLU A 52 0.71 -13.58 -42.64
N ILE A 53 1.73 -13.67 -43.51
CA ILE A 53 3.04 -14.24 -43.16
C ILE A 53 3.68 -13.43 -42.05
N LYS A 54 3.66 -12.09 -42.13
CA LYS A 54 4.23 -11.24 -41.08
C LYS A 54 3.52 -11.45 -39.75
N GLN A 55 2.19 -11.54 -39.75
CA GLN A 55 1.40 -11.82 -38.55
C GLN A 55 1.69 -13.23 -38.01
N ASN A 56 1.79 -14.24 -38.87
CA ASN A 56 2.10 -15.61 -38.48
C ASN A 56 3.53 -15.75 -37.92
N VAL A 57 4.52 -15.12 -38.55
CA VAL A 57 5.90 -15.08 -38.05
C VAL A 57 5.94 -14.37 -36.69
N TYR A 58 5.25 -13.24 -36.55
CA TYR A 58 5.17 -12.53 -35.28
C TYR A 58 4.50 -13.36 -34.19
N LYS A 59 3.40 -14.05 -34.52
CA LYS A 59 2.69 -14.94 -33.59
C LYS A 59 3.55 -16.12 -33.18
N ASN A 60 4.24 -16.77 -34.13
CA ASN A 60 5.15 -17.86 -33.85
C ASN A 60 6.34 -17.41 -33.00
N TYR A 61 6.91 -16.23 -33.27
CA TYR A 61 7.98 -15.67 -32.46
C TYR A 61 7.52 -15.32 -31.05
N THR A 62 6.30 -14.76 -30.91
CA THR A 62 5.71 -14.44 -29.60
C THR A 62 5.49 -15.71 -28.78
N ASN A 63 4.88 -16.73 -29.39
CA ASN A 63 4.68 -18.03 -28.75
C ASN A 63 6.02 -18.67 -28.38
N PHE A 64 7.02 -18.64 -29.27
CA PHE A 64 8.36 -19.16 -28.99
C PHE A 64 9.03 -18.43 -27.82
N MET A 65 8.90 -17.11 -27.76
CA MET A 65 9.43 -16.30 -26.67
C MET A 65 8.71 -16.60 -25.34
N GLU A 66 7.39 -16.81 -25.37
CA GLU A 66 6.60 -17.19 -24.20
C GLU A 66 6.97 -18.60 -23.71
N THR A 67 7.01 -19.58 -24.61
CA THR A 67 7.48 -20.94 -24.29
C THR A 67 8.91 -20.93 -23.76
N SER A 68 9.81 -20.13 -24.34
CA SER A 68 11.20 -20.01 -23.85
C SER A 68 11.26 -19.41 -22.45
N LYS A 69 10.41 -18.42 -22.13
CA LYS A 69 10.30 -17.87 -20.77
C LYS A 69 9.75 -18.90 -19.79
N GLU A 70 8.74 -19.67 -20.18
CA GLU A 70 8.20 -20.75 -19.35
C GLU A 70 9.22 -21.86 -19.10
N VAL A 71 9.99 -22.25 -20.13
CA VAL A 71 11.10 -23.20 -20.00
C VAL A 71 12.17 -22.67 -19.06
N GLY A 72 12.54 -21.38 -19.15
CA GLY A 72 13.48 -20.77 -18.21
C GLY A 72 12.96 -20.73 -16.77
N HIS A 73 11.65 -20.50 -16.58
CA HIS A 73 11.04 -20.58 -15.26
C HIS A 73 11.02 -22.00 -14.71
N LEU A 74 10.77 -22.99 -15.57
CA LEU A 74 10.83 -24.41 -15.22
C LEU A 74 12.24 -24.83 -14.84
N GLU A 75 13.26 -24.40 -15.59
CA GLU A 75 14.66 -24.64 -15.29
C GLU A 75 15.05 -24.06 -13.92
N SER A 76 14.63 -22.83 -13.63
CA SER A 76 14.84 -22.20 -12.31
C SER A 76 14.19 -23.01 -11.18
N LYS A 77 12.94 -23.44 -11.34
CA LYS A 77 12.25 -24.30 -10.35
C LYS A 77 12.91 -25.67 -10.20
N MET A 78 13.36 -26.27 -11.30
CA MET A 78 14.05 -27.56 -11.28
C MET A 78 15.40 -27.45 -10.55
N ASN A 79 16.12 -26.35 -10.74
CA ASN A 79 17.35 -26.06 -10.00
C ASN A 79 17.09 -25.84 -8.51
N GLN A 80 16.00 -25.14 -8.14
CA GLN A 80 15.59 -25.01 -6.73
C GLN A 80 15.23 -26.37 -6.11
N LEU A 81 14.50 -27.22 -6.84
CA LEU A 81 14.17 -28.57 -6.37
C LEU A 81 15.42 -29.43 -6.20
N ARG A 82 16.35 -29.37 -7.15
CA ARG A 82 17.64 -30.05 -7.06
C ARG A 82 18.41 -29.63 -5.80
N GLN A 83 18.44 -28.34 -5.50
CA GLN A 83 19.07 -27.83 -4.29
C GLN A 83 18.38 -28.36 -3.01
N SER A 84 17.05 -28.35 -2.97
CA SER A 84 16.29 -28.91 -1.84
C SER A 84 16.52 -30.42 -1.66
N LEU A 85 16.60 -31.18 -2.75
CA LEU A 85 16.93 -32.61 -2.71
C LEU A 85 18.35 -32.86 -2.24
N ASP A 86 19.32 -32.02 -2.62
CA ASP A 86 20.69 -32.10 -2.11
C ASP A 86 20.73 -31.78 -0.61
N ASP A 87 19.94 -30.82 -0.13
CA ASP A 87 19.84 -30.50 1.29
C ASP A 87 19.14 -31.61 2.09
N GLN A 88 18.09 -32.23 1.55
CA GLN A 88 17.48 -33.42 2.13
C GLN A 88 18.45 -34.62 2.16
N ARG A 89 19.24 -34.83 1.11
CA ARG A 89 20.30 -35.85 1.10
C ARG A 89 21.32 -35.58 2.19
N LYS A 90 21.80 -34.35 2.35
CA LYS A 90 22.72 -33.98 3.45
C LYS A 90 22.09 -34.28 4.81
N LEU A 91 20.84 -33.88 5.04
CA LEU A 91 20.11 -34.16 6.28
C LEU A 91 19.96 -35.66 6.55
N LEU A 92 19.59 -36.46 5.54
CA LEU A 92 19.52 -37.91 5.66
C LEU A 92 20.88 -38.54 5.96
N THR A 93 21.95 -37.99 5.39
CA THR A 93 23.32 -38.45 5.67
C THR A 93 23.71 -38.12 7.12
N LEU A 94 23.34 -36.94 7.61
CA LEU A 94 23.54 -36.54 9.01
C LEU A 94 22.73 -37.43 9.97
N PHE A 95 21.47 -37.71 9.65
CA PHE A 95 20.61 -38.57 10.47
C PHE A 95 21.11 -40.02 10.51
N LYS A 96 21.59 -40.53 9.38
CA LYS A 96 22.23 -41.85 9.29
C LYS A 96 23.51 -41.91 10.13
N ASN A 97 24.32 -40.85 10.13
CA ASN A 97 25.53 -40.77 10.95
C ASN A 97 25.21 -40.64 12.45
N LEU A 98 24.14 -39.93 12.83
CA LEU A 98 23.65 -39.85 14.22
C LEU A 98 23.11 -41.20 14.72
N SER A 99 22.37 -41.91 13.89
CA SER A 99 21.85 -43.25 14.19
C SER A 99 22.96 -44.31 14.25
N ALA A 100 24.02 -44.17 13.44
CA ALA A 100 25.20 -45.03 13.50
C ALA A 100 26.10 -44.78 14.73
N ASN A 101 26.01 -43.60 15.36
CA ASN A 101 26.77 -43.28 16.57
C ASN A 101 26.13 -43.79 17.86
N SER A 102 24.90 -44.33 17.83
CA SER A 102 24.25 -44.92 19.02
C SER A 102 24.58 -46.39 19.28
N SER A 103 25.54 -46.99 18.57
CA SER A 103 25.99 -48.36 18.79
C SER A 103 27.45 -48.44 19.27
N THR A 104 27.72 -47.92 20.47
CA THR A 104 28.91 -48.30 21.25
C THR A 104 28.53 -48.74 22.67
N LYS A 105 28.50 -50.08 22.81
CA LYS A 105 28.70 -50.97 23.99
C LYS A 105 28.34 -50.47 25.42
N VAL A 106 27.56 -51.27 26.15
CA VAL A 106 27.94 -52.07 27.36
C VAL A 106 26.73 -52.33 28.30
N ASP A 107 26.50 -53.62 28.56
CA ASP A 107 25.96 -54.37 29.73
C ASP A 107 24.49 -54.44 30.19
N GLU A 108 24.23 -55.61 30.77
CA GLU A 108 23.02 -56.38 31.04
C GLU A 108 22.19 -55.90 32.24
N SER A 109 20.86 -55.90 32.09
CA SER A 109 19.90 -56.58 32.99
C SER A 109 18.44 -56.34 32.54
N PRO A 110 17.51 -57.31 32.76
CA PRO A 110 16.19 -57.29 32.12
C PRO A 110 15.13 -56.72 33.08
N SER A 111 14.66 -55.50 32.86
CA SER A 111 13.33 -55.08 33.31
C SER A 111 12.79 -53.92 32.47
N ASN A 112 11.57 -54.12 31.96
CA ASN A 112 10.66 -53.13 31.38
C ASN A 112 11.19 -52.20 30.27
N LYS A 113 11.23 -52.72 29.04
CA LYS A 113 11.16 -51.89 27.83
C LYS A 113 9.71 -51.58 27.47
N SER A 114 9.25 -50.36 27.81
CA SER A 114 8.17 -49.69 27.05
C SER A 114 8.23 -48.16 27.09
N LEU A 115 9.42 -47.56 27.19
CA LEU A 115 9.60 -46.12 26.90
C LEU A 115 10.35 -45.97 25.58
N GLY A 116 9.61 -45.70 24.51
CA GLY A 116 10.17 -45.39 23.19
C GLY A 116 9.16 -45.27 22.05
N GLY A 117 7.93 -45.77 22.22
CA GLY A 117 6.88 -45.73 21.18
C GLY A 117 5.85 -44.61 21.30
N GLN A 118 5.82 -43.83 22.40
CA GLN A 118 4.68 -42.94 22.67
C GLN A 118 4.70 -41.62 21.88
N ASN A 119 5.87 -41.15 21.44
CA ASN A 119 5.98 -39.87 20.73
C ASN A 119 5.63 -39.95 19.23
N SER A 120 5.62 -41.13 18.61
CA SER A 120 5.31 -41.26 17.17
C SER A 120 3.82 -41.05 16.88
N SER A 121 2.94 -41.52 17.76
CA SER A 121 1.49 -41.47 17.54
C SER A 121 0.90 -40.07 17.71
N LEU A 122 1.43 -39.27 18.65
CA LEU A 122 1.05 -37.85 18.78
C LEU A 122 1.65 -36.97 17.67
N SER A 123 2.83 -37.35 17.16
CA SER A 123 3.43 -36.69 15.99
C SER A 123 2.56 -36.86 14.74
N LEU A 124 1.96 -38.04 14.54
CA LEU A 124 0.96 -38.29 13.48
C LEU A 124 -0.29 -37.42 13.63
N LEU A 125 -0.80 -37.23 14.85
CA LEU A 125 -1.95 -36.36 15.11
C LEU A 125 -1.61 -34.88 14.82
N LEU A 126 -0.41 -34.43 15.19
CA LEU A 126 0.08 -33.08 14.90
C LEU A 126 0.31 -32.83 13.41
N GLU A 127 0.63 -33.87 12.64
CA GLU A 127 0.82 -33.79 11.19
C GLU A 127 -0.51 -33.82 10.42
N GLN A 128 -1.52 -34.54 10.93
CA GLN A 128 -2.80 -34.75 10.24
C GLN A 128 -3.88 -33.70 10.57
N VAL A 129 -3.86 -33.10 11.77
CA VAL A 129 -4.93 -32.23 12.28
C VAL A 129 -4.45 -30.78 12.46
N GLU A 130 -5.07 -29.85 11.72
CA GLU A 130 -4.81 -28.41 11.85
C GLU A 130 -5.38 -27.88 13.19
N GLY A 131 -4.55 -27.18 13.97
CA GLY A 131 -4.97 -26.52 15.21
C GLY A 131 -4.76 -27.32 16.50
N CYS A 132 -4.17 -28.52 16.44
CA CYS A 132 -3.97 -29.38 17.62
C CYS A 132 -2.71 -29.10 18.47
N GLY A 133 -1.91 -28.09 18.12
CA GLY A 133 -0.62 -27.79 18.76
C GLY A 133 -0.68 -27.55 20.28
N VAL A 134 -1.72 -26.86 20.76
CA VAL A 134 -1.89 -26.56 22.20
C VAL A 134 -2.35 -27.78 23.00
N ILE A 135 -3.01 -28.74 22.35
CA ILE A 135 -3.62 -29.91 22.99
C ILE A 135 -2.60 -31.03 23.16
N ALA A 136 -1.67 -31.18 22.21
CA ALA A 136 -0.59 -32.18 22.25
C ALA A 136 0.57 -31.80 23.20
N GLN A 137 0.66 -30.54 23.65
CA GLN A 137 1.75 -30.07 24.52
C GLN A 137 1.57 -30.43 26.02
N LYS A 138 0.42 -30.95 26.45
CA LYS A 138 0.25 -31.38 27.85
C LYS A 138 0.96 -32.74 28.09
N PRO A 139 1.87 -32.85 29.06
CA PRO A 139 2.58 -34.09 29.35
C PRO A 139 1.63 -35.14 29.94
N GLY A 140 1.72 -36.39 29.47
CA GLY A 140 0.91 -37.53 29.95
C GLY A 140 -0.28 -37.93 29.05
N ARG A 141 -0.52 -37.23 27.94
CA ARG A 141 -1.57 -37.60 26.99
C ARG A 141 -1.09 -38.66 26.02
N SER A 142 -1.87 -39.72 25.81
CA SER A 142 -1.65 -40.71 24.76
C SER A 142 -2.86 -40.81 23.85
N LEU A 143 -2.64 -40.98 22.54
CA LEU A 143 -3.71 -41.33 21.61
C LEU A 143 -4.08 -42.81 21.81
N LEU A 144 -5.32 -43.08 22.23
CA LEU A 144 -5.82 -44.42 22.54
C LEU A 144 -6.58 -45.03 21.36
N PHE A 145 -7.45 -44.27 20.71
CA PHE A 145 -8.29 -44.77 19.62
C PHE A 145 -8.63 -43.67 18.60
N HIS A 146 -8.83 -44.01 17.33
CA HIS A 146 -9.31 -43.04 16.33
C HIS A 146 -10.14 -43.72 15.25
N SER A 147 -11.25 -43.10 14.83
CA SER A 147 -12.08 -43.61 13.72
C SER A 147 -12.99 -42.53 13.13
N ASP A 148 -13.52 -42.79 11.94
CA ASP A 148 -14.59 -41.99 11.35
C ASP A 148 -15.94 -42.30 12.04
N LEU A 149 -16.71 -41.26 12.32
CA LEU A 149 -18.04 -41.27 12.93
C LEU A 149 -18.99 -40.35 12.15
N GLU A 150 -20.29 -40.65 12.16
CA GLU A 150 -21.31 -39.81 11.55
C GLU A 150 -22.17 -39.17 12.65
N VAL A 151 -22.22 -37.84 12.71
CA VAL A 151 -23.04 -37.10 13.68
C VAL A 151 -24.47 -36.98 13.15
N LEU A 152 -25.44 -37.40 13.95
CA LEU A 152 -26.87 -37.28 13.69
C LEU A 152 -27.45 -36.11 14.50
N HIS A 153 -28.45 -35.43 13.95
CA HIS A 153 -29.26 -34.46 14.69
C HIS A 153 -30.11 -35.16 15.76
N THR A 154 -30.26 -34.53 16.93
CA THR A 154 -31.04 -35.07 18.07
C THR A 154 -32.53 -35.17 17.79
N ASP A 155 -33.05 -34.30 16.92
CA ASP A 155 -34.50 -34.13 16.75
C ASP A 155 -35.03 -34.98 15.57
N ASP A 156 -34.28 -35.02 14.47
CA ASP A 156 -34.72 -35.67 13.21
C ASP A 156 -33.90 -36.93 12.84
N TYR A 157 -32.90 -37.30 13.64
CA TYR A 157 -31.94 -38.40 13.37
C TYR A 157 -31.30 -38.38 11.97
N SER A 158 -31.35 -37.24 11.29
CA SER A 158 -30.78 -37.03 9.97
C SER A 158 -29.27 -36.83 10.07
N LEU A 159 -28.55 -37.25 9.03
CA LEU A 159 -27.09 -37.15 9.01
C LEU A 159 -26.66 -35.69 8.89
N SER A 160 -26.00 -35.19 9.93
CA SER A 160 -25.48 -33.83 9.99
C SER A 160 -24.12 -33.74 9.32
N GLN A 161 -23.12 -34.44 9.88
CA GLN A 161 -21.72 -34.31 9.43
C GLN A 161 -20.94 -35.62 9.61
N LYS A 162 -19.98 -35.86 8.73
CA LYS A 162 -18.97 -36.92 8.91
C LYS A 162 -17.77 -36.32 9.63
N VAL A 163 -17.38 -36.93 10.74
CA VAL A 163 -16.37 -36.43 11.68
C VAL A 163 -15.34 -37.53 11.89
N HIS A 164 -14.07 -37.18 11.96
CA HIS A 164 -13.04 -38.11 12.43
C HIS A 164 -12.77 -37.82 13.91
N ALA A 165 -13.01 -38.82 14.76
CA ALA A 165 -12.88 -38.69 16.21
C ALA A 165 -11.60 -39.36 16.70
N TYR A 166 -10.89 -38.69 17.60
CA TYR A 166 -9.69 -39.19 18.27
C TYR A 166 -9.97 -39.25 19.79
N LEU A 167 -9.77 -40.42 20.40
CA LEU A 167 -9.82 -40.63 21.84
C LEU A 167 -8.42 -40.50 22.44
N LEU A 168 -8.24 -39.51 23.30
CA LEU A 168 -7.07 -39.33 24.14
C LEU A 168 -7.33 -39.92 25.53
N SER A 169 -6.28 -40.08 26.33
CA SER A 169 -6.38 -40.57 27.71
C SER A 169 -7.29 -39.73 28.61
N ASP A 170 -7.42 -38.43 28.35
CA ASP A 170 -8.22 -37.48 29.16
C ASP A 170 -9.38 -36.82 28.39
N ALA A 171 -9.48 -37.01 27.08
CA ALA A 171 -10.43 -36.26 26.26
C ALA A 171 -10.81 -36.94 24.94
N LEU A 172 -12.00 -36.61 24.43
CA LEU A 172 -12.48 -36.95 23.10
C LEU A 172 -12.34 -35.71 22.18
N LEU A 173 -11.61 -35.87 21.08
CA LEU A 173 -11.35 -34.85 20.07
C LEU A 173 -12.16 -35.15 18.80
N LEU A 174 -12.90 -34.17 18.30
CA LEU A 174 -13.63 -34.24 17.04
C LEU A 174 -12.99 -33.36 15.98
N THR A 175 -12.84 -33.90 14.77
CA THR A 175 -12.23 -33.20 13.64
C THR A 175 -13.08 -33.35 12.39
N LEU A 176 -13.09 -32.31 11.55
CA LEU A 176 -13.84 -32.30 10.30
C LEU A 176 -12.91 -32.55 9.10
N PRO A 177 -13.31 -33.39 8.13
CA PRO A 177 -12.51 -33.63 6.94
C PRO A 177 -12.41 -32.36 6.08
N GLN A 178 -11.18 -31.96 5.74
CA GLN A 178 -10.94 -30.76 4.94
C GLN A 178 -10.97 -31.12 3.45
N ARG A 179 -11.89 -30.50 2.69
CA ARG A 179 -11.90 -30.67 1.23
C ARG A 179 -10.67 -30.00 0.63
N LYS A 180 -9.83 -30.78 -0.05
CA LYS A 180 -8.71 -30.27 -0.87
C LYS A 180 -9.27 -29.31 -1.92
N ARG A 181 -9.12 -28.01 -1.71
CA ARG A 181 -9.37 -27.01 -2.76
C ARG A 181 -8.22 -27.09 -3.76
N ASN A 182 -8.43 -27.79 -4.86
CA ASN A 182 -7.57 -27.68 -6.03
C ASN A 182 -7.63 -26.22 -6.51
N LYS A 183 -6.55 -25.45 -6.31
CA LYS A 183 -6.35 -24.18 -7.01
C LYS A 183 -6.03 -24.51 -8.47
N SER A 184 -7.06 -24.66 -9.28
CA SER A 184 -6.96 -24.58 -10.73
C SER A 184 -8.04 -23.64 -11.27
N THR A 185 -7.65 -22.86 -12.27
CA THR A 185 -8.43 -21.97 -13.13
C THR A 185 -8.95 -20.67 -12.51
N PHE A 186 -8.06 -19.69 -12.59
CA PHE A 186 -8.29 -18.30 -12.97
C PHE A 186 -9.56 -18.12 -13.85
N SER A 187 -10.60 -17.48 -13.32
CA SER A 187 -11.47 -16.62 -14.13
C SER A 187 -11.41 -15.22 -13.53
N SER A 188 -10.87 -14.35 -14.37
CA SER A 188 -10.81 -12.90 -14.40
C SER A 188 -11.81 -12.17 -13.49
N SER A 189 -11.30 -11.29 -12.61
CA SER A 189 -11.61 -9.84 -12.58
C SER A 189 -11.26 -9.24 -11.22
N ALA A 190 -10.06 -8.65 -11.10
CA ALA A 190 -9.81 -7.42 -10.34
C ALA A 190 -8.30 -7.13 -10.35
N ILE A 191 -7.90 -6.38 -11.37
CA ILE A 191 -6.62 -5.68 -11.43
C ILE A 191 -6.60 -4.66 -10.30
N ASN A 192 -5.73 -4.84 -9.29
CA ASN A 192 -4.71 -3.84 -8.99
C ASN A 192 -3.82 -4.13 -7.77
N ARG A 193 -2.56 -3.76 -7.98
CA ARG A 193 -1.60 -3.14 -7.04
C ARG A 193 -0.74 -4.04 -6.17
N HIS A 194 0.50 -4.13 -6.65
CA HIS A 194 1.72 -3.95 -5.85
C HIS A 194 1.54 -3.08 -4.61
N ARG A 195 1.84 -3.66 -3.44
CA ARG A 195 3.07 -3.38 -2.67
C ARG A 195 2.94 -4.07 -1.32
N SER A 196 3.91 -4.92 -0.99
CA SER A 196 4.76 -4.69 0.18
C SER A 196 5.76 -5.82 0.32
N ASN A 197 7.04 -5.46 0.17
CA ASN A 197 8.09 -6.07 0.98
C ASN A 197 7.69 -5.93 2.45
N SER A 198 7.46 -7.05 3.10
CA SER A 198 7.85 -7.23 4.49
C SER A 198 8.76 -8.44 4.50
N LEU A 199 10.07 -8.19 4.44
CA LEU A 199 11.04 -9.10 5.02
C LEU A 199 10.82 -9.04 6.53
N ILE A 200 10.25 -10.10 7.09
CA ILE A 200 10.67 -10.75 8.34
C ILE A 200 10.14 -12.18 8.19
N GLY A 201 11.08 -13.13 8.14
CA GLY A 201 10.78 -14.52 7.88
C GLY A 201 9.93 -15.13 8.99
N HIS A 202 9.02 -15.99 8.60
CA HIS A 202 9.01 -17.39 8.99
C HIS A 202 8.31 -18.16 7.86
N THR A 203 8.86 -19.32 7.56
CA THR A 203 8.41 -20.25 6.51
C THR A 203 6.93 -20.59 6.67
N GLU A 204 6.07 -20.11 5.77
CA GLU A 204 4.77 -20.75 5.52
C GLU A 204 5.03 -22.09 4.83
N THR A 205 5.50 -23.08 5.59
CA THR A 205 5.23 -24.47 5.26
C THR A 205 3.74 -24.66 5.45
N THR A 206 2.96 -24.49 4.38
CA THR A 206 1.56 -24.88 4.37
C THR A 206 1.50 -26.39 4.50
N ASN A 207 1.57 -26.90 5.73
CA ASN A 207 1.26 -28.28 6.06
C ASN A 207 -0.17 -28.52 5.59
N ASN A 208 -0.33 -29.49 4.69
CA ASN A 208 -1.61 -29.85 4.12
C ASN A 208 -2.32 -30.80 5.09
N TYR A 209 -2.88 -30.24 6.16
CA TYR A 209 -3.63 -30.99 7.16
C TYR A 209 -4.86 -31.65 6.50
N GLN A 210 -5.13 -32.91 6.86
CA GLN A 210 -6.24 -33.67 6.30
C GLN A 210 -7.56 -33.37 7.02
N TYR A 211 -7.46 -33.02 8.30
CA TYR A 211 -8.59 -32.74 9.17
C TYR A 211 -8.40 -31.40 9.87
N LYS A 212 -9.51 -30.68 10.09
CA LYS A 212 -9.54 -29.45 10.86
C LYS A 212 -10.13 -29.72 12.25
N PHE A 213 -9.49 -29.20 13.29
CA PHE A 213 -10.03 -29.22 14.64
C PHE A 213 -11.46 -28.66 14.69
N HIS A 214 -12.40 -29.41 15.28
CA HIS A 214 -13.80 -29.00 15.42
C HIS A 214 -14.22 -28.82 16.88
N ALA A 215 -14.03 -29.83 17.72
CA ALA A 215 -14.45 -29.76 19.13
C ALA A 215 -13.56 -30.64 20.03
N PHE A 216 -13.49 -30.28 21.31
CA PHE A 216 -12.73 -31.00 22.35
C PHE A 216 -13.63 -31.20 23.58
N TYR A 217 -13.74 -32.45 24.02
CA TYR A 217 -14.58 -32.86 25.14
C TYR A 217 -13.72 -33.56 26.19
N GLU A 218 -13.61 -33.00 27.39
CA GLU A 218 -12.96 -33.66 28.51
C GLU A 218 -13.84 -34.81 29.01
N LEU A 219 -13.25 -36.00 29.21
CA LEU A 219 -14.00 -37.22 29.55
C LEU A 219 -14.74 -37.12 30.90
N ASP A 220 -14.27 -36.26 31.79
CA ASP A 220 -14.89 -36.01 33.11
C ASP A 220 -16.19 -35.21 33.01
N LEU A 221 -16.36 -34.41 31.96
CA LEU A 221 -17.47 -33.45 31.82
C LEU A 221 -18.57 -33.91 30.83
N ILE A 222 -18.42 -35.09 30.24
CA ILE A 222 -19.39 -35.63 29.27
C ILE A 222 -20.17 -36.81 29.86
N ASN A 223 -21.46 -36.92 29.50
CA ASN A 223 -22.27 -38.09 29.80
C ASN A 223 -22.51 -38.90 28.52
N ILE A 224 -22.26 -40.20 28.58
CA ILE A 224 -22.30 -41.09 27.41
C ILE A 224 -23.42 -42.09 27.64
N LEU A 225 -24.39 -42.10 26.73
CA LEU A 225 -25.55 -42.99 26.76
C LEU A 225 -25.50 -43.93 25.55
N ASN A 226 -25.57 -45.22 25.82
CA ASN A 226 -25.70 -46.22 24.77
C ASN A 226 -27.16 -46.24 24.28
N ILE A 227 -27.40 -45.95 23.01
CA ILE A 227 -28.75 -46.01 22.41
C ILE A 227 -28.98 -47.41 21.85
N GLU A 228 -30.10 -48.05 22.19
CA GLU A 228 -30.49 -49.35 21.63
C GLU A 228 -30.90 -49.23 20.15
N ASP A 229 -30.58 -50.25 19.36
CA ASP A 229 -30.81 -50.22 17.91
C ASP A 229 -32.32 -50.22 17.60
N SER A 230 -32.77 -49.17 16.92
CA SER A 230 -34.14 -49.00 16.41
C SER A 230 -34.16 -49.03 14.88
N LYS A 231 -35.36 -48.99 14.26
CA LYS A 231 -35.47 -48.98 12.79
C LYS A 231 -34.80 -47.76 12.14
N GLU A 232 -34.72 -46.65 12.86
CA GLU A 232 -34.21 -45.35 12.37
C GLU A 232 -32.76 -45.08 12.80
N VAL A 233 -32.31 -45.63 13.93
CA VAL A 233 -30.97 -45.42 14.51
C VAL A 233 -30.34 -46.77 14.81
N ARG A 234 -29.24 -47.10 14.14
CA ARG A 234 -28.45 -48.32 14.37
C ARG A 234 -27.02 -47.95 14.73
N ASN A 235 -26.39 -48.78 15.54
CA ASN A 235 -24.97 -48.65 15.91
C ASN A 235 -24.62 -47.25 16.43
N SER A 236 -25.50 -46.62 17.20
CA SER A 236 -25.29 -45.24 17.67
C SER A 236 -25.16 -45.12 19.19
N PHE A 237 -24.43 -44.10 19.65
CA PHE A 237 -24.32 -43.70 21.05
C PHE A 237 -24.43 -42.18 21.17
N GLN A 238 -24.93 -41.69 22.30
CA GLN A 238 -25.16 -40.26 22.55
C GLN A 238 -24.14 -39.74 23.54
N VAL A 239 -23.54 -38.59 23.22
CA VAL A 239 -22.67 -37.83 24.13
C VAL A 239 -23.38 -36.52 24.46
N SER A 240 -23.61 -36.30 25.75
CA SER A 240 -24.29 -35.11 26.26
C SER A 240 -23.32 -34.26 27.10
N LYS A 241 -23.25 -32.96 26.77
CA LYS A 241 -22.54 -31.92 27.50
C LYS A 241 -23.44 -30.69 27.53
N PHE A 242 -24.06 -30.40 28.67
CA PHE A 242 -25.03 -29.32 28.79
C PHE A 242 -24.50 -28.00 28.18
N PRO A 243 -25.23 -27.34 27.26
CA PRO A 243 -26.61 -27.61 26.81
C PRO A 243 -26.74 -28.49 25.55
N GLU A 244 -25.64 -29.00 24.99
CA GLU A 244 -25.62 -29.73 23.72
C GLU A 244 -25.63 -31.26 23.90
N SER A 245 -26.39 -31.94 23.05
CA SER A 245 -26.39 -33.40 22.95
C SER A 245 -26.08 -33.81 21.52
N LEU A 246 -25.13 -34.72 21.34
CA LEU A 246 -24.71 -35.22 20.02
C LEU A 246 -24.93 -36.73 19.95
N ILE A 247 -25.49 -37.20 18.85
CA ILE A 247 -25.66 -38.63 18.58
C ILE A 247 -24.65 -39.04 17.51
N PHE A 248 -23.78 -40.00 17.83
CA PHE A 248 -22.79 -40.54 16.90
C PHE A 248 -23.25 -41.90 16.39
N ARG A 249 -23.27 -42.07 15.07
CA ARG A 249 -23.48 -43.34 14.38
C ARG A 249 -22.14 -43.93 13.94
N CYS A 250 -21.88 -45.15 14.39
CA CYS A 250 -20.73 -45.95 13.97
C CYS A 250 -21.07 -46.77 12.71
N ALA A 251 -20.05 -47.07 11.90
CA ALA A 251 -20.24 -47.90 10.70
C ALA A 251 -20.71 -49.33 11.05
N ASN A 252 -20.16 -49.93 12.11
CA ASN A 252 -20.42 -51.31 12.52
C ASN A 252 -20.73 -51.41 14.03
N ALA A 253 -21.49 -52.43 14.43
CA ALA A 253 -21.77 -52.74 15.84
C ALA A 253 -20.49 -53.05 16.64
N HIS A 254 -19.49 -53.63 15.99
CA HIS A 254 -18.16 -53.88 16.58
C HIS A 254 -17.46 -52.58 16.97
N LEU A 255 -17.42 -51.60 16.06
CA LEU A 255 -16.81 -50.29 16.30
C LEU A 255 -17.53 -49.54 17.43
N LYS A 256 -18.86 -49.66 17.54
CA LYS A 256 -19.61 -49.10 18.67
C LYS A 256 -19.19 -49.72 20.01
N LYS A 257 -19.03 -51.04 20.07
CA LYS A 257 -18.54 -51.72 21.28
C LYS A 257 -17.12 -51.28 21.63
N GLU A 258 -16.22 -51.23 20.65
CA GLU A 258 -14.84 -50.76 20.84
C GLU A 258 -14.78 -49.31 21.35
N TRP A 259 -15.62 -48.42 20.82
CA TRP A 259 -15.73 -47.03 21.31
C TRP A 259 -16.20 -46.96 22.76
N LEU A 260 -17.28 -47.67 23.11
CA LEU A 260 -17.81 -47.68 24.48
C LEU A 260 -16.81 -48.29 25.47
N GLU A 261 -16.20 -49.43 25.12
CA GLU A 261 -15.18 -50.09 25.94
C GLU A 261 -13.93 -49.22 26.12
N SER A 262 -13.44 -48.59 25.05
CA SER A 262 -12.26 -47.72 25.10
C SER A 262 -12.51 -46.48 25.95
N ILE A 263 -13.71 -45.88 25.87
CA ILE A 263 -14.05 -44.73 26.69
C ILE A 263 -14.26 -45.13 28.16
N GLU A 264 -14.93 -46.25 28.44
CA GLU A 264 -15.08 -46.76 29.81
C GLU A 264 -13.72 -47.09 30.46
N ASN A 265 -12.82 -47.72 29.71
CA ASN A 265 -11.47 -48.04 30.19
C ASN A 265 -10.66 -46.77 30.47
N SER A 266 -10.79 -45.75 29.61
CA SER A 266 -10.14 -44.44 29.81
C SER A 266 -10.69 -43.75 31.07
N ARG A 267 -12.01 -43.79 31.30
CA ARG A 267 -12.63 -43.24 32.53
C ARG A 267 -12.18 -43.97 33.79
N LYS A 268 -12.12 -45.31 33.75
CA LYS A 268 -11.61 -46.10 34.88
C LYS A 268 -10.15 -45.76 35.18
N GLN A 269 -9.34 -45.56 34.16
CA GLN A 269 -7.93 -45.17 34.31
C GLN A 269 -7.79 -43.75 34.89
N LEU A 270 -8.58 -42.78 34.44
CA LEU A 270 -8.65 -41.43 35.04
C LEU A 270 -9.05 -41.48 36.52
N LEU A 271 -10.05 -42.28 36.88
CA LEU A 271 -10.50 -42.43 38.27
C LEU A 271 -9.39 -43.03 39.17
N LEU A 272 -8.62 -43.98 38.65
CA LEU A 272 -7.47 -44.59 39.33
C LEU A 272 -6.30 -43.60 39.49
N GLU A 273 -6.05 -42.75 38.48
CA GLU A 273 -5.04 -41.68 38.54
C GLU A 273 -5.45 -40.54 39.50
N MET A 274 -6.75 -40.26 39.65
CA MET A 274 -7.26 -39.32 40.65
C MET A 274 -7.18 -39.87 42.08
N SER A 275 -7.49 -41.15 42.27
CA SER A 275 -7.39 -41.83 43.58
C SER A 275 -5.94 -41.93 44.08
N SER A 276 -4.98 -42.19 43.18
CA SER A 276 -3.55 -42.26 43.52
C SER A 276 -2.91 -40.89 43.82
N LYS A 277 -3.49 -39.78 43.36
CA LYS A 277 -3.08 -38.41 43.72
C LYS A 277 -3.84 -37.83 44.93
N GLY A 278 -4.92 -38.49 45.37
CA GLY A 278 -5.79 -38.06 46.48
C GLY A 278 -5.42 -38.59 47.86
N LEU A 279 -4.41 -39.46 48.02
CA LEU A 279 -4.06 -40.06 49.31
C LEU A 279 -3.11 -39.20 50.17
N ASN A 280 -3.27 -37.88 50.15
CA ASN A 280 -2.59 -36.97 51.08
C ASN A 280 -3.46 -35.72 51.34
N ARG A 281 -4.69 -35.92 51.81
CA ARG A 281 -5.35 -34.96 52.72
C ARG A 281 -6.65 -35.53 53.29
N ILE A 282 -6.57 -35.74 54.61
CA ILE A 282 -7.65 -35.73 55.59
C ILE A 282 -8.37 -37.07 55.76
N THR A 283 -7.88 -37.77 56.80
CA THR A 283 -8.55 -38.75 57.64
C THR A 283 -9.91 -38.24 58.12
N GLU A 284 -10.88 -39.16 58.10
CA GLU A 284 -11.98 -39.32 59.07
C GLU A 284 -12.39 -38.07 59.86
N GLU A 285 -13.55 -37.51 59.52
CA GLU A 285 -14.46 -36.94 60.52
C GLU A 285 -15.89 -36.94 59.97
N GLU A 286 -16.77 -37.25 60.89
CA GLU A 286 -18.17 -37.61 60.74
C GLU A 286 -19.04 -36.41 60.35
N GLU A 287 -20.29 -36.71 60.00
CA GLU A 287 -21.37 -35.77 59.70
C GLU A 287 -21.46 -34.63 60.73
N ASP A 288 -21.38 -33.38 60.30
CA ASP A 288 -22.05 -32.29 60.99
C ASP A 288 -22.50 -31.16 60.04
N GLU A 289 -23.79 -30.87 60.10
CA GLU A 289 -24.44 -29.75 59.44
C GLU A 289 -24.05 -28.44 60.11
N THR A 290 -23.15 -27.63 59.54
CA THR A 290 -23.12 -26.17 59.71
C THR A 290 -22.05 -25.52 58.82
N ASP A 291 -22.44 -25.05 57.61
CA ASP A 291 -21.91 -23.82 56.95
C ASP A 291 -22.42 -23.68 55.50
N LYS A 292 -23.75 -23.59 55.33
CA LYS A 292 -24.40 -23.30 54.03
C LYS A 292 -24.33 -21.80 53.63
N SER A 293 -23.72 -20.93 54.43
CA SER A 293 -23.76 -19.47 54.27
C SER A 293 -22.57 -18.88 53.52
N ALA A 294 -21.37 -19.49 53.56
CA ALA A 294 -20.19 -18.97 52.86
C ALA A 294 -20.14 -19.38 51.37
N VAL A 295 -20.55 -20.62 51.07
CA VAL A 295 -20.57 -21.19 49.70
C VAL A 295 -21.63 -20.52 48.81
N SER A 296 -22.72 -20.02 49.40
CA SER A 296 -23.81 -19.35 48.67
C SER A 296 -23.43 -17.95 48.17
N VAL A 297 -22.67 -17.17 48.96
CA VAL A 297 -22.25 -15.81 48.62
C VAL A 297 -21.21 -15.76 47.49
N GLU A 298 -20.34 -16.77 47.42
CA GLU A 298 -19.30 -16.89 46.38
C GLU A 298 -19.86 -17.37 45.03
N TYR A 299 -20.89 -18.22 45.09
CA TYR A 299 -21.66 -18.66 43.93
C TYR A 299 -22.52 -17.53 43.34
N GLU A 300 -23.11 -16.68 44.18
CA GLU A 300 -23.90 -15.51 43.74
C GLU A 300 -23.03 -14.43 43.06
N LYS A 301 -21.83 -14.15 43.57
CA LYS A 301 -20.89 -13.22 42.92
C LYS A 301 -20.41 -13.71 41.56
N SER A 302 -20.15 -15.02 41.45
CA SER A 302 -19.75 -15.67 40.18
C SER A 302 -20.89 -15.68 39.15
N LYS A 303 -22.15 -15.81 39.62
CA LYS A 303 -23.34 -15.72 38.78
C LYS A 303 -23.59 -14.29 38.28
N GLN A 304 -23.48 -13.30 39.16
CA GLN A 304 -23.57 -11.88 38.79
C GLN A 304 -22.56 -11.49 37.72
N LEU A 305 -21.30 -11.95 37.81
CA LEU A 305 -20.30 -11.69 36.77
C LEU A 305 -20.65 -12.36 35.43
N ARG A 306 -21.16 -13.59 35.47
CA ARG A 306 -21.59 -14.31 34.26
C ARG A 306 -22.75 -13.59 33.56
N ASP A 307 -23.70 -13.08 34.34
CA ASP A 307 -24.83 -12.29 33.84
C ASP A 307 -24.34 -10.96 33.23
N LEU A 308 -23.37 -10.29 33.86
CA LEU A 308 -22.75 -9.06 33.33
C LEU A 308 -21.99 -9.30 32.00
N PHE A 309 -21.28 -10.43 31.85
CA PHE A 309 -20.63 -10.80 30.59
C PHE A 309 -21.65 -11.16 29.50
N SER A 310 -22.75 -11.81 29.86
CA SER A 310 -23.85 -12.08 28.92
C SER A 310 -24.53 -10.80 28.44
N GLU A 311 -24.75 -9.83 29.35
CA GLU A 311 -25.32 -8.53 28.99
C GLU A 311 -24.38 -7.71 28.10
N PHE A 312 -23.06 -7.78 28.37
CA PHE A 312 -22.04 -7.23 27.49
C PHE A 312 -22.09 -7.81 26.06
N ASP A 313 -22.24 -9.12 25.92
CA ASP A 313 -22.34 -9.78 24.61
C ASP A 313 -23.62 -9.37 23.85
N ILE A 314 -24.72 -9.15 24.56
CA ILE A 314 -25.97 -8.60 23.98
C ILE A 314 -25.74 -7.17 23.48
N LEU A 315 -25.06 -6.33 24.26
CA LEU A 315 -24.75 -4.94 23.88
C LEU A 315 -23.80 -4.88 22.69
N LEU A 316 -22.82 -5.79 22.61
CA LEU A 316 -21.95 -5.96 21.44
C LEU A 316 -22.76 -6.34 20.19
N ALA A 317 -23.71 -7.28 20.31
CA ALA A 317 -24.57 -7.67 19.20
C ALA A 317 -25.47 -6.51 18.72
N GLN A 318 -25.92 -5.66 19.63
CA GLN A 318 -26.72 -4.46 19.31
C GLN A 318 -25.89 -3.28 18.77
N ARG A 319 -24.56 -3.39 18.74
CA ARG A 319 -23.61 -2.32 18.36
C ARG A 319 -23.73 -1.06 19.23
N ASP A 320 -24.18 -1.21 20.48
CA ASP A 320 -24.19 -0.11 21.45
C ASP A 320 -22.86 -0.08 22.23
N PHE A 321 -21.83 0.45 21.57
CA PHE A 321 -20.46 0.43 22.10
C PHE A 321 -20.24 1.33 23.31
N GLU A 322 -21.04 2.38 23.50
CA GLU A 322 -20.90 3.27 24.66
C GLU A 322 -21.31 2.53 25.94
N LYS A 323 -22.47 1.85 25.92
CA LYS A 323 -22.93 1.06 27.06
C LYS A 323 -22.07 -0.18 27.29
N ALA A 324 -21.59 -0.83 26.22
CA ALA A 324 -20.68 -1.98 26.33
C ALA A 324 -19.36 -1.60 27.04
N VAL A 325 -18.81 -0.41 26.74
CA VAL A 325 -17.63 0.13 27.43
C VAL A 325 -17.93 0.44 28.89
N ASP A 326 -19.05 1.08 29.20
CA ASP A 326 -19.44 1.36 30.58
C ASP A 326 -19.65 0.06 31.38
N MET A 327 -20.16 -1.00 30.75
CA MET A 327 -20.29 -2.35 31.32
C MET A 327 -18.93 -2.96 31.64
N LEU A 328 -17.97 -2.89 30.70
CA LEU A 328 -16.59 -3.34 30.92
C LEU A 328 -15.88 -2.56 32.02
N LEU A 329 -16.10 -1.24 32.12
CA LEU A 329 -15.55 -0.43 33.19
C LEU A 329 -16.16 -0.78 34.55
N LYS A 330 -17.46 -1.09 34.61
CA LYS A 330 -18.11 -1.62 35.82
C LYS A 330 -17.49 -2.95 36.22
N ILE A 331 -17.30 -3.88 35.27
CA ILE A 331 -16.60 -5.15 35.49
C ILE A 331 -15.18 -4.88 36.02
N LYS A 332 -14.43 -3.95 35.41
CA LYS A 332 -13.07 -3.52 35.84
C LYS A 332 -13.02 -2.96 37.26
N SER A 333 -14.05 -2.21 37.66
CA SER A 333 -14.14 -1.58 38.98
C SER A 333 -14.59 -2.53 40.09
N SER A 334 -15.24 -3.65 39.74
CA SER A 334 -15.64 -4.66 40.71
C SER A 334 -14.39 -5.34 41.29
N LYS A 335 -14.27 -5.39 42.62
CA LYS A 335 -13.12 -5.98 43.35
C LYS A 335 -12.95 -7.51 43.17
N VAL A 336 -13.64 -8.12 42.21
CA VAL A 336 -13.56 -9.57 41.92
C VAL A 336 -12.36 -9.92 41.01
N HIS A 337 -11.57 -8.91 40.59
CA HIS A 337 -10.31 -9.06 39.82
C HIS A 337 -9.15 -9.75 40.56
N SER A 338 -9.38 -10.40 41.68
CA SER A 338 -8.34 -11.15 42.40
C SER A 338 -7.99 -12.48 41.74
N ASP A 339 -8.87 -13.06 40.92
CA ASP A 339 -8.64 -14.34 40.24
C ASP A 339 -8.01 -14.16 38.85
N SER A 340 -6.85 -14.79 38.64
CA SER A 340 -6.08 -14.78 37.39
C SER A 340 -6.86 -15.29 36.17
N SER A 341 -7.88 -16.13 36.38
CA SER A 341 -8.76 -16.67 35.33
C SER A 341 -9.78 -15.64 34.82
N GLN A 342 -10.39 -14.86 35.72
CA GLN A 342 -11.38 -13.84 35.37
C GLN A 342 -10.74 -12.63 34.68
N HIS A 343 -9.49 -12.31 35.05
CA HIS A 343 -8.69 -11.28 34.37
C HIS A 343 -8.38 -11.67 32.91
N LEU A 344 -8.20 -12.96 32.62
CA LEU A 344 -7.97 -13.47 31.25
C LEU A 344 -9.22 -13.32 30.38
N VAL A 345 -10.40 -13.65 30.94
CA VAL A 345 -11.70 -13.49 30.25
C VAL A 345 -12.00 -12.02 29.97
N TYR A 346 -11.76 -11.13 30.94
CA TYR A 346 -11.88 -9.68 30.75
C TYR A 346 -10.98 -9.18 29.60
N LYS A 347 -9.70 -9.56 29.60
CA LYS A 347 -8.76 -9.18 28.53
C LYS A 347 -9.17 -9.71 27.15
N GLN A 348 -9.72 -10.92 27.09
CA GLN A 348 -10.24 -11.48 25.83
C GLN A 348 -11.44 -10.68 25.32
N LYS A 349 -12.37 -10.31 26.21
CA LYS A 349 -13.55 -9.50 25.87
C LYS A 349 -13.20 -8.06 25.50
N GLU A 350 -12.18 -7.48 26.16
CA GLU A 350 -11.60 -6.18 25.80
C GLU A 350 -10.98 -6.23 24.39
N ALA A 351 -10.20 -7.27 24.06
CA ALA A 351 -9.64 -7.48 22.72
C ALA A 351 -10.73 -7.73 21.65
N GLU A 352 -11.80 -8.44 22.01
CA GLU A 352 -12.95 -8.67 21.12
C GLU A 352 -13.65 -7.36 20.78
N LEU A 353 -13.94 -6.51 21.78
CA LEU A 353 -14.52 -5.18 21.57
C LEU A 353 -13.64 -4.31 20.69
N ILE A 354 -12.34 -4.25 20.95
CA ILE A 354 -11.38 -3.51 20.12
C ILE A 354 -11.42 -4.01 18.67
N GLY A 355 -11.40 -5.34 18.47
CA GLY A 355 -11.48 -5.95 17.16
C GLY A 355 -12.76 -5.59 16.40
N ILE A 356 -13.90 -5.55 17.11
CA ILE A 356 -15.20 -5.17 16.55
C ILE A 356 -15.23 -3.66 16.25
N LEU A 357 -14.73 -2.80 17.14
CA LEU A 357 -14.63 -1.36 16.92
C LEU A 357 -13.77 -1.02 15.69
N ARG A 358 -12.63 -1.72 15.53
CA ARG A 358 -11.78 -1.61 14.32
C ARG A 358 -12.56 -1.99 13.06
N LYS A 359 -13.25 -3.13 13.10
CA LYS A 359 -14.06 -3.62 11.95
C LYS A 359 -15.23 -2.71 11.63
N ASP A 360 -15.92 -2.18 12.64
CA ASP A 360 -17.06 -1.28 12.43
C ASP A 360 -16.61 0.08 11.88
N LEU A 361 -15.45 0.57 12.33
CA LEU A 361 -14.86 1.76 11.73
C LEU A 361 -14.51 1.50 10.26
N VAL A 362 -13.94 0.35 9.91
CA VAL A 362 -13.69 -0.04 8.51
C VAL A 362 -14.97 -0.20 7.70
N GLN A 363 -16.03 -0.82 8.22
CA GLN A 363 -17.31 -0.95 7.53
C GLN A 363 -18.06 0.39 7.41
N SER A 364 -17.86 1.30 8.36
CA SER A 364 -18.37 2.67 8.26
C SER A 364 -17.72 3.44 7.11
N LYS A 365 -16.49 3.06 6.69
CA LYS A 365 -15.81 3.61 5.50
C LYS A 365 -16.58 3.35 4.20
N GLU A 366 -17.44 2.32 4.14
CA GLU A 366 -18.24 1.98 2.96
C GLU A 366 -19.59 2.72 2.90
N ARG A 367 -20.04 3.30 4.04
CA ARG A 367 -21.30 4.05 4.10
C ARG A 367 -21.07 5.46 3.55
N ARG A 368 -21.62 5.75 2.37
CA ARG A 368 -21.44 6.96 1.54
C ARG A 368 -21.78 8.33 2.19
N ASN A 369 -22.13 8.39 3.47
CA ASN A 369 -22.58 9.61 4.16
C ASN A 369 -21.50 10.18 5.09
N SER A 370 -20.80 11.25 4.67
CA SER A 370 -19.68 11.85 5.43
C SER A 370 -20.03 12.28 6.86
N LYS A 371 -21.23 12.85 7.08
CA LYS A 371 -21.68 13.31 8.42
C LYS A 371 -21.95 12.16 9.40
N GLY A 372 -22.42 11.02 8.91
CA GLY A 372 -22.63 9.83 9.74
C GLY A 372 -21.29 9.26 10.18
N VAL A 373 -20.35 9.18 9.25
CA VAL A 373 -19.01 8.63 9.45
C VAL A 373 -18.20 9.43 10.49
N VAL A 374 -18.33 10.77 10.55
CA VAL A 374 -17.68 11.61 11.59
C VAL A 374 -18.24 11.35 12.98
N LYS A 375 -19.55 11.20 13.13
CA LYS A 375 -20.16 10.89 14.42
C LYS A 375 -19.78 9.49 14.91
N THR A 376 -19.78 8.49 14.03
CA THR A 376 -19.38 7.12 14.38
C THR A 376 -17.90 7.05 14.75
N GLY A 377 -17.03 7.71 13.98
CA GLY A 377 -15.59 7.81 14.29
C GLY A 377 -15.33 8.46 15.65
N LYS A 378 -16.00 9.60 15.94
CA LYS A 378 -15.90 10.25 17.25
C LYS A 378 -16.33 9.34 18.41
N ARG A 379 -17.45 8.63 18.25
CA ARG A 379 -17.95 7.69 19.26
C ARG A 379 -16.97 6.55 19.55
N VAL A 380 -16.44 5.92 18.50
CA VAL A 380 -15.48 4.81 18.63
C VAL A 380 -14.20 5.28 19.33
N VAL A 381 -13.66 6.44 18.95
CA VAL A 381 -12.45 6.99 19.58
C VAL A 381 -12.71 7.36 21.05
N ASN A 382 -13.84 8.00 21.36
CA ASN A 382 -14.22 8.31 22.75
C ASN A 382 -14.38 7.05 23.61
N SER A 383 -14.96 5.98 23.04
CA SER A 383 -15.07 4.67 23.68
C SER A 383 -13.70 4.06 24.02
N LEU A 384 -12.72 4.17 23.14
CA LEU A 384 -11.35 3.67 23.38
C LEU A 384 -10.59 4.51 24.40
N ILE A 385 -10.75 5.85 24.35
CA ILE A 385 -10.20 6.76 25.35
C ILE A 385 -10.75 6.42 26.74
N LYS A 386 -12.06 6.15 26.85
CA LYS A 386 -12.70 5.70 28.11
C LYS A 386 -12.12 4.39 28.64
N LEU A 387 -11.74 3.46 27.75
CA LEU A 387 -11.06 2.20 28.13
C LEU A 387 -9.59 2.39 28.56
N LYS A 388 -9.04 3.62 28.44
CA LYS A 388 -7.63 3.97 28.68
C LYS A 388 -6.64 3.32 27.71
N ILE A 389 -7.09 2.95 26.52
CA ILE A 389 -6.22 2.41 25.45
C ILE A 389 -5.93 3.56 24.48
N ILE A 390 -5.01 4.43 24.89
CA ILE A 390 -4.76 5.71 24.21
C ILE A 390 -4.01 5.49 22.89
N ASP A 391 -3.03 4.59 22.85
CA ASP A 391 -2.23 4.29 21.65
C ASP A 391 -3.11 3.86 20.48
N GLU A 392 -3.96 2.86 20.72
CA GLU A 392 -4.86 2.36 19.68
C GLU A 392 -5.95 3.37 19.30
N ALA A 393 -6.39 4.20 20.24
CA ALA A 393 -7.35 5.26 19.95
C ALA A 393 -6.78 6.30 18.99
N ILE A 394 -5.51 6.68 19.15
CA ILE A 394 -4.83 7.64 18.27
C ILE A 394 -4.59 7.02 16.90
N ASP A 395 -4.09 5.78 16.85
CA ASP A 395 -3.86 5.09 15.58
C ASP A 395 -5.16 4.97 14.78
N LEU A 396 -6.27 4.62 15.44
CA LEU A 396 -7.57 4.55 14.79
C LEU A 396 -8.13 5.92 14.38
N PHE A 397 -7.89 6.95 15.19
CA PHE A 397 -8.24 8.32 14.85
C PHE A 397 -7.49 8.80 13.59
N ILE A 398 -6.20 8.52 13.51
CA ILE A 398 -5.35 8.85 12.35
C ILE A 398 -5.82 8.08 11.12
N ASP A 399 -6.01 6.76 11.22
CA ASP A 399 -6.49 5.93 10.11
C ASP A 399 -7.86 6.36 9.59
N TYR A 400 -8.73 6.83 10.50
CA TYR A 400 -10.01 7.40 10.16
C TYR A 400 -9.86 8.69 9.32
N HIS A 401 -9.09 9.65 9.82
CA HIS A 401 -8.92 10.95 9.15
C HIS A 401 -8.13 10.85 7.84
N LYS A 402 -7.15 9.96 7.75
CA LYS A 402 -6.45 9.59 6.52
C LYS A 402 -7.41 9.10 5.44
N HIS A 403 -8.34 8.20 5.81
CA HIS A 403 -9.33 7.71 4.85
C HIS A 403 -10.29 8.82 4.42
N LEU A 404 -10.76 9.64 5.36
CA LEU A 404 -11.64 10.77 5.08
C LEU A 404 -11.00 11.74 4.09
N ASN A 405 -9.73 12.13 4.32
CA ASN A 405 -8.99 13.02 3.45
C ASN A 405 -8.79 12.42 2.05
N SER A 406 -8.44 11.13 1.98
CA SER A 406 -8.28 10.43 0.71
C SER A 406 -9.59 10.34 -0.10
N GLU A 407 -10.72 10.16 0.56
CA GLU A 407 -12.06 10.11 -0.04
C GLU A 407 -12.49 11.48 -0.58
N THR A 408 -12.35 12.55 0.22
CA THR A 408 -12.73 13.90 -0.19
C THR A 408 -11.89 14.36 -1.36
N LEU A 409 -10.57 14.13 -1.31
CA LEU A 409 -9.66 14.48 -2.39
C LEU A 409 -9.88 13.66 -3.67
N ARG A 410 -10.49 12.47 -3.57
CA ARG A 410 -10.91 11.66 -4.73
C ARG A 410 -12.21 12.16 -5.37
N LYS A 411 -13.08 12.81 -4.61
CA LYS A 411 -14.38 13.33 -5.09
C LYS A 411 -14.24 14.63 -5.88
N ILE A 412 -13.14 15.36 -5.71
CA ILE A 412 -12.86 16.58 -6.46
C ILE A 412 -12.62 16.20 -7.93
N LYS A 413 -13.52 16.66 -8.80
CA LYS A 413 -13.41 16.44 -10.25
C LYS A 413 -12.27 17.27 -10.83
N LEU A 414 -11.65 16.77 -11.89
CA LEU A 414 -10.74 17.56 -12.71
C LEU A 414 -11.57 18.65 -13.40
N GLU A 415 -11.20 19.91 -13.18
CA GLU A 415 -11.84 21.08 -13.78
C GLU A 415 -11.00 21.61 -14.94
N GLU A 416 -11.62 22.40 -15.83
CA GLU A 416 -10.98 22.92 -17.05
C GLU A 416 -9.90 23.98 -16.75
N SER A 417 -10.01 24.68 -15.60
CA SER A 417 -9.04 25.67 -15.17
C SER A 417 -8.15 25.12 -14.05
N ASN A 418 -6.84 25.16 -14.28
CA ASN A 418 -5.82 24.72 -13.33
C ASN A 418 -5.92 25.44 -11.97
N SER A 419 -6.24 26.74 -11.97
CA SER A 419 -6.32 27.54 -10.75
C SER A 419 -7.51 27.18 -9.88
N ILE A 420 -8.66 26.83 -10.49
CA ILE A 420 -9.87 26.48 -9.75
C ILE A 420 -9.70 25.09 -9.13
N TYR A 421 -9.16 24.14 -9.89
CA TYR A 421 -8.84 22.82 -9.37
C TYR A 421 -7.87 22.89 -8.18
N MET A 422 -6.79 23.66 -8.30
CA MET A 422 -5.81 23.85 -7.23
C MET A 422 -6.43 24.45 -5.97
N ASN A 423 -7.23 25.52 -6.11
CA ASN A 423 -7.94 26.10 -4.97
C ASN A 423 -8.87 25.09 -4.32
N ASN A 424 -9.69 24.38 -5.09
CA ASN A 424 -10.61 23.37 -4.57
C ASN A 424 -9.89 22.23 -3.82
N VAL A 425 -8.74 21.77 -4.35
CA VAL A 425 -7.92 20.74 -3.69
C VAL A 425 -7.31 21.26 -2.40
N LEU A 426 -6.74 22.45 -2.40
CA LEU A 426 -6.11 23.03 -1.22
C LEU A 426 -7.15 23.38 -0.15
N ASP A 427 -8.25 24.03 -0.51
CA ASP A 427 -9.34 24.36 0.41
C ASP A 427 -9.92 23.10 1.05
N SER A 428 -10.16 22.04 0.27
CA SER A 428 -10.62 20.77 0.82
C SER A 428 -9.59 20.12 1.74
N PHE A 429 -8.30 20.20 1.41
CA PHE A 429 -7.23 19.62 2.23
C PHE A 429 -7.06 20.36 3.56
N PHE A 430 -6.97 21.69 3.53
CA PHE A 430 -6.81 22.50 4.72
C PHE A 430 -8.07 22.49 5.60
N GLU A 431 -9.28 22.45 5.05
CA GLU A 431 -10.49 22.31 5.86
C GLU A 431 -10.57 20.93 6.53
N ASN A 432 -10.12 19.86 5.87
CA ASN A 432 -10.00 18.55 6.50
C ASN A 432 -8.95 18.52 7.62
N LEU A 433 -7.79 19.16 7.42
CA LEU A 433 -6.78 19.32 8.47
C LEU A 433 -7.34 20.14 9.64
N ARG A 434 -8.14 21.17 9.36
CA ARG A 434 -8.77 21.99 10.39
C ARG A 434 -9.80 21.20 11.19
N GLN A 435 -10.65 20.45 10.50
CA GLN A 435 -11.67 19.61 11.13
C GLN A 435 -11.06 18.46 11.95
N SER A 436 -9.99 17.84 11.44
CA SER A 436 -9.26 16.82 12.18
C SER A 436 -8.57 17.39 13.41
N TYR A 437 -7.93 18.56 13.31
CA TYR A 437 -7.32 19.20 14.48
C TYR A 437 -8.35 19.63 15.54
N ALA A 438 -9.48 20.19 15.11
CA ALA A 438 -10.57 20.54 16.03
C ALA A 438 -11.10 19.30 16.76
N SER A 439 -11.28 18.19 16.04
CA SER A 439 -11.72 16.91 16.63
C SER A 439 -10.64 16.31 17.54
N PHE A 440 -9.37 16.43 17.17
CA PHE A 440 -8.22 15.99 17.97
C PHE A 440 -8.14 16.77 19.28
N LYS A 441 -8.25 18.10 19.24
CA LYS A 441 -8.23 18.94 20.43
C LYS A 441 -9.43 18.65 21.35
N GLU A 442 -10.62 18.41 20.79
CA GLU A 442 -11.80 18.05 21.59
C GLU A 442 -11.62 16.71 22.33
N GLN A 443 -10.99 15.71 21.70
CA GLN A 443 -10.87 14.35 22.23
C GLN A 443 -9.60 14.12 23.05
N PHE A 444 -8.50 14.81 22.73
CA PHE A 444 -7.17 14.54 23.27
C PHE A 444 -6.53 15.71 24.05
N ALA A 445 -7.21 16.85 24.23
CA ALA A 445 -6.63 18.04 24.90
C ALA A 445 -6.05 17.79 26.30
N ASN A 446 -6.55 16.79 27.04
CA ASN A 446 -6.10 16.47 28.40
C ASN A 446 -5.29 15.16 28.47
N LEU A 447 -4.90 14.59 27.33
CA LEU A 447 -4.18 13.32 27.23
C LEU A 447 -2.67 13.52 27.04
N VAL A 448 -1.93 12.42 26.94
CA VAL A 448 -0.46 12.39 26.98
C VAL A 448 0.18 13.18 25.81
N ASN A 449 1.32 13.83 26.05
CA ASN A 449 1.99 14.68 25.04
C ASN A 449 2.39 13.95 23.74
N TYR A 450 2.64 12.63 23.77
CA TYR A 450 3.05 11.90 22.56
C TYR A 450 1.92 11.86 21.50
N CYS A 451 0.65 12.01 21.90
CA CYS A 451 -0.47 12.07 20.96
C CYS A 451 -0.29 13.20 19.94
N TYR A 452 0.21 14.35 20.42
CA TYR A 452 0.49 15.50 19.56
C TYR A 452 1.63 15.21 18.58
N SER A 453 2.71 14.55 19.01
CA SER A 453 3.79 14.18 18.11
C SER A 453 3.35 13.17 17.04
N THR A 454 2.52 12.19 17.40
CA THR A 454 1.98 11.21 16.43
C THR A 454 1.05 11.90 15.44
N TYR A 455 0.20 12.82 15.90
CA TYR A 455 -0.67 13.62 15.04
C TYR A 455 0.14 14.51 14.07
N LEU A 456 1.17 15.20 14.56
CA LEU A 456 2.05 16.02 13.71
C LEU A 456 2.82 15.17 12.69
N SER A 457 3.29 13.98 13.09
CA SER A 457 3.90 13.04 12.16
C SER A 457 2.90 12.59 11.08
N TRP A 458 1.63 12.40 11.42
CA TRP A 458 0.60 12.12 10.43
C TRP A 458 0.38 13.30 9.47
N CYS A 459 0.28 14.53 9.98
CA CYS A 459 0.17 15.73 9.13
C CYS A 459 1.32 15.81 8.12
N ASP A 460 2.57 15.55 8.55
CA ASP A 460 3.73 15.51 7.67
C ASP A 460 3.57 14.47 6.54
N THR A 461 3.08 13.26 6.86
CA THR A 461 2.82 12.22 5.85
C THR A 461 1.69 12.60 4.88
N GLU A 462 0.63 13.27 5.35
CA GLU A 462 -0.48 13.71 4.49
C GLU A 462 -0.04 14.81 3.52
N ILE A 463 0.80 15.75 3.98
CA ILE A 463 1.39 16.79 3.14
C ILE A 463 2.25 16.14 2.04
N GLU A 464 3.03 15.12 2.39
CA GLU A 464 3.83 14.40 1.38
C GLU A 464 2.95 13.70 0.34
N ILE A 465 1.83 13.11 0.74
CA ILE A 465 0.86 12.50 -0.17
C ILE A 465 0.25 13.55 -1.09
N LEU A 466 -0.12 14.72 -0.55
CA LEU A 466 -0.64 15.84 -1.34
C LEU A 466 0.37 16.31 -2.39
N ILE A 467 1.62 16.57 -1.97
CA ILE A 467 2.69 17.02 -2.88
C ILE A 467 2.92 16.00 -3.99
N LYS A 468 3.01 14.70 -3.65
CA LYS A 468 3.14 13.63 -4.66
C LYS A 468 1.97 13.58 -5.62
N LYS A 469 0.74 13.81 -5.15
CA LYS A 469 -0.44 13.90 -6.01
C LYS A 469 -0.31 15.07 -6.98
N LEU A 470 0.04 16.26 -6.49
CA LEU A 470 0.20 17.46 -7.31
C LEU A 470 1.34 17.31 -8.35
N GLN A 471 2.45 16.68 -7.97
CA GLN A 471 3.53 16.31 -8.91
C GLN A 471 3.05 15.33 -9.97
N SER A 472 2.33 14.27 -9.58
CA SER A 472 1.83 13.26 -10.52
C SER A 472 0.81 13.83 -11.52
N GLN A 473 0.12 14.90 -11.13
CA GLN A 473 -0.85 15.62 -11.96
C GLN A 473 -0.21 16.80 -12.73
N HIS A 474 1.12 16.95 -12.66
CA HIS A 474 1.89 18.00 -13.33
C HIS A 474 1.57 19.45 -12.92
N TYR A 475 0.93 19.67 -11.77
CA TYR A 475 0.78 21.00 -11.18
C TYR A 475 2.07 21.52 -10.54
N LEU A 476 3.03 20.63 -10.28
CA LEU A 476 4.36 20.93 -9.76
C LEU A 476 5.44 20.31 -10.66
N GLY A 477 6.44 21.08 -11.04
CA GLY A 477 7.71 20.62 -11.61
C GLY A 477 7.77 20.46 -13.14
N ARG A 478 6.76 20.90 -13.92
CA ARG A 478 6.82 20.85 -15.40
C ARG A 478 7.00 22.23 -16.05
N GLN A 479 6.24 23.21 -15.59
CA GLN A 479 6.35 24.60 -16.03
C GLN A 479 6.71 25.45 -14.82
N PHE A 480 7.75 26.26 -14.97
CA PHE A 480 8.24 27.13 -13.91
C PHE A 480 7.13 28.04 -13.38
N ASP A 481 6.49 28.83 -14.24
CA ASP A 481 5.49 29.82 -13.80
C ASP A 481 4.31 29.20 -13.04
N ILE A 482 3.75 28.09 -13.55
CA ILE A 482 2.65 27.36 -12.89
C ILE A 482 3.11 26.77 -11.55
N THR A 483 4.30 26.20 -11.50
CA THR A 483 4.83 25.60 -10.27
C THR A 483 5.01 26.68 -9.21
N ILE A 484 5.53 27.84 -9.60
CA ILE A 484 5.78 28.93 -8.68
C ILE A 484 4.47 29.51 -8.13
N GLU A 485 3.49 29.77 -9.01
CA GLU A 485 2.17 30.27 -8.62
C GLU A 485 1.46 29.31 -7.68
N ASN A 486 1.49 28.00 -7.97
CA ASN A 486 0.87 26.99 -7.13
C ASN A 486 1.56 26.84 -5.76
N VAL A 487 2.89 26.96 -5.69
CA VAL A 487 3.62 26.93 -4.42
C VAL A 487 3.30 28.18 -3.59
N GLN A 488 3.21 29.35 -4.21
CA GLN A 488 2.77 30.57 -3.52
C GLN A 488 1.36 30.40 -2.94
N LEU A 489 0.44 29.80 -3.71
CA LEU A 489 -0.91 29.52 -3.25
C LEU A 489 -0.93 28.55 -2.06
N ILE A 490 -0.08 27.51 -2.09
CA ILE A 490 0.08 26.56 -0.96
C ILE A 490 0.53 27.31 0.30
N PHE A 491 1.52 28.19 0.20
CA PHE A 491 2.02 28.96 1.34
C PHE A 491 0.98 29.94 1.88
N LEU A 492 0.25 30.63 1.01
CA LEU A 492 -0.84 31.52 1.42
C LEU A 492 -1.93 30.74 2.20
N LYS A 493 -2.31 29.56 1.71
CA LYS A 493 -3.28 28.69 2.39
C LYS A 493 -2.75 28.13 3.71
N ALA A 494 -1.46 27.86 3.80
CA ALA A 494 -0.83 27.45 5.05
C ALA A 494 -0.80 28.58 6.09
N ASP A 495 -0.61 29.84 5.67
CA ASP A 495 -0.67 31.02 6.53
C ASP A 495 -2.12 31.32 7.00
N GLU A 496 -3.11 31.16 6.12
CA GLU A 496 -4.55 31.19 6.48
C GLU A 496 -4.88 30.12 7.53
N PHE A 497 -4.33 28.91 7.36
CA PHE A 497 -4.52 27.81 8.28
C PHE A 497 -3.92 28.09 9.67
N LEU A 498 -2.71 28.65 9.74
CA LEU A 498 -2.06 29.05 11.00
C LEU A 498 -2.96 30.00 11.79
N SER A 499 -3.56 30.98 11.12
CA SER A 499 -4.48 31.96 11.72
C SER A 499 -5.74 31.32 12.32
N ALA A 500 -6.16 30.16 11.80
CA ALA A 500 -7.37 29.47 12.22
C ALA A 500 -7.13 28.36 13.26
N ALA A 501 -6.01 27.62 13.17
CA ALA A 501 -5.75 26.42 13.97
C ALA A 501 -4.72 26.62 15.09
N ASN A 502 -3.99 27.75 15.11
CA ASN A 502 -2.91 28.07 16.05
C ASN A 502 -1.75 27.05 16.05
N PHE A 503 -1.55 26.32 14.96
CA PHE A 503 -0.32 25.53 14.74
C PHE A 503 0.20 25.72 13.32
N GLU A 504 1.52 25.75 13.18
CA GLU A 504 2.18 26.07 11.92
C GLU A 504 2.51 24.82 11.11
N VAL A 505 2.14 24.84 9.83
CA VAL A 505 2.37 23.74 8.88
C VAL A 505 3.26 24.19 7.71
N LYS A 506 3.48 25.49 7.57
CA LYS A 506 4.22 26.09 6.46
C LYS A 506 5.64 25.53 6.32
N PHE A 507 6.37 25.42 7.43
CA PHE A 507 7.72 24.84 7.42
C PHE A 507 7.75 23.40 6.86
N MET A 508 6.70 22.59 7.09
CA MET A 508 6.62 21.22 6.56
C MET A 508 6.50 21.24 5.03
N PHE A 509 5.76 22.20 4.48
CA PHE A 509 5.68 22.42 3.04
C PHE A 509 7.01 22.94 2.49
N GLU A 510 7.65 23.90 3.15
CA GLU A 510 8.96 24.45 2.73
C GLU A 510 9.99 23.33 2.56
N VAL A 511 10.18 22.48 3.58
CA VAL A 511 11.14 21.38 3.54
C VAL A 511 10.86 20.40 2.39
N LYS A 512 9.59 20.03 2.17
CA LYS A 512 9.23 19.04 1.13
C LYS A 512 9.21 19.62 -0.28
N LEU A 513 8.89 20.91 -0.43
CA LEU A 513 8.84 21.60 -1.71
C LEU A 513 10.23 22.09 -2.16
N ASN A 514 11.19 22.25 -1.24
CA ASN A 514 12.51 22.83 -1.53
C ASN A 514 13.18 22.18 -2.76
N ARG A 515 13.31 20.85 -2.78
CA ARG A 515 13.90 20.13 -3.91
C ARG A 515 13.17 20.37 -5.24
N ILE A 516 11.84 20.49 -5.21
CA ILE A 516 11.01 20.71 -6.41
C ILE A 516 11.24 22.12 -6.94
N VAL A 517 11.28 23.11 -6.04
CA VAL A 517 11.50 24.51 -6.39
C VAL A 517 12.93 24.71 -6.89
N GLU A 518 13.95 24.15 -6.22
CA GLU A 518 15.34 24.16 -6.69
C GLU A 518 15.46 23.58 -8.10
N GLN A 519 14.85 22.42 -8.36
CA GLN A 519 14.85 21.82 -9.69
C GLN A 519 14.16 22.72 -10.72
N SER A 520 13.00 23.30 -10.38
CA SER A 520 12.27 24.20 -11.29
C SER A 520 13.06 25.47 -11.61
N ILE A 521 13.72 26.06 -10.62
CA ILE A 521 14.58 27.23 -10.78
C ILE A 521 15.77 26.88 -11.69
N LYS A 522 16.39 25.71 -11.50
CA LYS A 522 17.52 25.26 -12.30
C LYS A 522 17.14 25.03 -13.76
N GLU A 523 16.04 24.34 -14.01
CA GLU A 523 15.54 24.09 -15.35
C GLU A 523 15.22 25.39 -16.09
N GLN A 524 14.58 26.35 -15.41
CA GLN A 524 14.28 27.66 -15.99
C GLN A 524 15.56 28.48 -16.26
N TYR A 525 16.53 28.41 -15.36
CA TYR A 525 17.85 29.00 -15.55
C TYR A 525 18.57 28.43 -16.78
N ASP A 526 18.58 27.09 -16.95
CA ASP A 526 19.20 26.42 -18.08
C ASP A 526 18.52 26.81 -19.40
N ILE A 527 17.18 26.87 -19.42
CA ILE A 527 16.39 27.35 -20.57
C ILE A 527 16.77 28.79 -20.95
N LEU A 528 16.90 29.69 -19.97
CA LEU A 528 17.25 31.08 -20.21
C LEU A 528 18.67 31.24 -20.76
N ILE A 529 19.63 30.45 -20.27
CA ILE A 529 21.00 30.45 -20.80
C ILE A 529 21.05 29.90 -22.22
N ASP A 530 20.42 28.75 -22.48
CA ASP A 530 20.40 28.15 -23.81
C ASP A 530 19.72 29.09 -24.81
N ALA A 531 18.62 29.74 -24.41
CA ALA A 531 17.97 30.76 -25.21
C ALA A 531 18.89 31.96 -25.48
N SER A 532 19.67 32.43 -24.50
CA SER A 532 20.65 33.51 -24.72
C SER A 532 21.78 33.07 -25.68
N LEU A 533 22.31 31.86 -25.50
CA LEU A 533 23.35 31.30 -26.36
C LEU A 533 22.87 31.10 -27.80
N GLN A 534 21.66 30.57 -28.01
CA GLN A 534 21.09 30.42 -29.35
C GLN A 534 20.88 31.77 -30.02
N ARG A 535 20.32 32.75 -29.31
CA ARG A 535 20.18 34.12 -29.82
C ARG A 535 21.54 34.71 -30.18
N SER A 536 22.58 34.43 -29.39
CA SER A 536 23.92 34.90 -29.71
C SER A 536 24.51 34.29 -30.97
N LYS A 537 24.27 33.01 -31.24
CA LYS A 537 24.70 32.36 -32.49
C LYS A 537 23.97 32.94 -33.71
N LEU A 538 22.66 33.16 -33.58
CA LEU A 538 21.84 33.77 -34.64
C LEU A 538 22.28 35.20 -34.96
N GLU A 539 22.66 35.99 -33.94
CA GLU A 539 23.23 37.33 -34.10
C GLU A 539 24.62 37.31 -34.78
N LEU A 540 25.41 36.25 -34.59
CA LEU A 540 26.72 36.06 -35.22
C LEU A 540 26.64 35.53 -36.66
N GLU A 541 25.61 34.75 -37.00
CA GLU A 541 25.48 34.03 -38.29
C GLU A 541 24.76 34.82 -39.39
N ASN A 542 24.46 36.11 -39.20
CA ASN A 542 23.89 37.02 -40.20
C ASN A 542 22.51 36.60 -40.79
N THR A 543 21.71 35.79 -40.10
CA THR A 543 20.39 35.32 -40.59
C THR A 543 19.21 36.12 -40.03
N GLY A 544 19.25 37.46 -40.15
CA GLY A 544 18.20 38.32 -39.62
C GLY A 544 17.92 39.57 -40.44
N GLY A 545 17.50 39.41 -41.69
CA GLY A 545 16.79 40.47 -42.40
C GLY A 545 15.41 40.68 -41.77
N ASN A 546 15.12 41.93 -41.41
CA ASN A 546 13.83 42.48 -40.96
C ASN A 546 13.27 41.94 -39.64
N ASN A 547 12.90 42.87 -38.73
CA ASN A 547 11.75 42.75 -37.81
C ASN A 547 11.63 43.97 -36.86
N GLU A 548 11.67 45.21 -37.35
CA GLU A 548 11.38 46.39 -36.49
C GLU A 548 10.00 46.28 -35.83
N GLN A 549 9.02 45.67 -36.52
CA GLN A 549 7.70 45.38 -35.95
C GLN A 549 7.74 44.36 -34.80
N ASN A 550 8.52 43.26 -34.90
CA ASN A 550 8.65 42.34 -33.77
C ASN A 550 9.48 42.94 -32.63
N LYS A 551 10.44 43.82 -32.94
CA LYS A 551 11.18 44.58 -31.92
C LYS A 551 10.22 45.49 -31.14
N GLN A 552 9.37 46.24 -31.83
CA GLN A 552 8.37 47.10 -31.19
C GLN A 552 7.37 46.29 -30.36
N GLN A 553 6.85 45.17 -30.86
CA GLN A 553 5.99 44.28 -30.08
C GLN A 553 6.67 43.69 -28.84
N GLN A 554 7.98 43.42 -28.90
CA GLN A 554 8.74 42.96 -27.73
C GLN A 554 8.92 44.06 -26.69
N ILE A 555 9.14 45.30 -27.14
CA ILE A 555 9.21 46.48 -26.27
C ILE A 555 7.85 46.71 -25.60
N ASP A 556 6.76 46.66 -26.35
CA ASP A 556 5.40 46.86 -25.82
C ASP A 556 5.05 45.79 -24.78
N LYS A 557 5.43 44.52 -25.03
CA LYS A 557 5.29 43.43 -24.05
C LYS A 557 6.17 43.64 -22.80
N PHE A 558 7.41 44.07 -22.96
CA PHE A 558 8.31 44.35 -21.83
C PHE A 558 7.78 45.48 -20.94
N VAL A 559 7.29 46.56 -21.55
CA VAL A 559 6.68 47.70 -20.85
C VAL A 559 5.39 47.28 -20.14
N SER A 560 4.54 46.48 -20.79
CA SER A 560 3.34 45.92 -20.17
C SER A 560 3.65 45.05 -18.95
N ASP A 561 4.68 44.20 -19.02
CA ASP A 561 5.07 43.34 -17.90
C ASP A 561 5.63 44.16 -16.74
N ILE A 562 6.40 45.22 -17.02
CA ILE A 562 6.89 46.15 -15.97
C ILE A 562 5.73 46.86 -15.27
N HIS A 563 4.70 47.27 -16.02
CA HIS A 563 3.50 47.88 -15.44
C HIS A 563 2.69 46.90 -14.60
N LEU A 564 2.57 45.63 -15.03
CA LEU A 564 1.87 44.57 -14.28
C LEU A 564 2.56 44.19 -12.97
N LEU A 565 3.89 44.33 -12.90
CA LEU A 565 4.67 44.01 -11.71
C LEU A 565 4.64 45.09 -10.63
N GLU A 566 3.87 46.18 -10.81
CA GLU A 566 3.73 47.31 -9.87
C GLU A 566 5.08 47.79 -9.30
N LEU A 567 6.15 47.74 -10.11
CA LEU A 567 7.47 48.16 -9.66
C LEU A 567 7.41 49.66 -9.34
N LYS A 568 7.54 49.99 -8.05
CA LYS A 568 7.57 51.37 -7.54
C LYS A 568 8.62 52.25 -8.23
N ASN A 569 9.60 51.63 -8.91
CA ASN A 569 10.73 52.26 -9.62
C ASN A 569 10.61 52.23 -11.16
N SER A 570 9.40 52.19 -11.71
CA SER A 570 9.14 52.30 -13.16
C SER A 570 9.69 53.59 -13.80
N SER A 571 9.97 54.62 -13.00
CA SER A 571 10.56 55.90 -13.42
C SER A 571 12.04 55.84 -13.83
N LYS A 572 12.74 54.72 -13.58
CA LYS A 572 14.16 54.52 -13.97
C LYS A 572 14.33 53.83 -15.33
N PHE A 573 13.25 53.42 -15.99
CA PHE A 573 13.35 52.84 -17.33
C PHE A 573 13.42 53.95 -18.39
N ASP A 574 14.62 54.20 -18.91
CA ASP A 574 14.79 55.06 -20.09
C ASP A 574 14.18 54.35 -21.32
N ALA A 575 12.94 54.71 -21.66
CA ALA A 575 12.25 54.21 -22.86
C ALA A 575 13.07 54.46 -24.16
N ASN A 576 13.93 55.49 -24.14
CA ASN A 576 14.86 55.79 -25.23
C ASN A 576 16.07 54.85 -25.29
N LEU A 577 16.51 54.30 -24.16
CA LEU A 577 17.60 53.32 -24.10
C LEU A 577 17.13 51.96 -24.65
N ILE A 578 15.92 51.54 -24.29
CA ILE A 578 15.32 50.27 -24.75
C ILE A 578 15.21 50.24 -26.28
N LYS A 579 14.80 51.35 -26.91
CA LYS A 579 14.69 51.46 -28.38
C LYS A 579 16.03 51.28 -29.09
N LYS A 580 17.14 51.67 -28.45
CA LYS A 580 18.51 51.57 -28.97
C LYS A 580 19.17 50.20 -28.75
N CYS A 581 18.59 49.33 -27.92
CA CYS A 581 19.15 48.01 -27.61
C CYS A 581 18.81 46.96 -28.68
N THR A 582 19.55 45.85 -28.73
CA THR A 582 19.26 44.71 -29.62
C THR A 582 18.05 43.91 -29.12
N SER A 583 17.37 43.22 -30.03
CA SER A 583 16.22 42.36 -29.69
C SER A 583 16.60 41.24 -28.70
N SER A 584 17.83 40.71 -28.81
CA SER A 584 18.34 39.73 -27.85
C SER A 584 18.48 40.29 -26.44
N ALA A 585 19.06 41.48 -26.28
CA ALA A 585 19.23 42.12 -24.98
C ALA A 585 17.89 42.43 -24.30
N ILE A 586 16.89 42.90 -25.05
CA ILE A 586 15.54 43.18 -24.55
C ILE A 586 14.84 41.88 -24.09
N GLN A 587 14.90 40.82 -24.89
CA GLN A 587 14.32 39.53 -24.53
C GLN A 587 15.02 38.88 -23.33
N PHE A 588 16.34 39.03 -23.22
CA PHE A 588 17.11 38.49 -22.09
C PHE A 588 16.74 39.23 -20.79
N THR A 589 16.78 40.56 -20.81
CA THR A 589 16.47 41.37 -19.63
C THR A 589 15.01 41.21 -19.18
N ARG A 590 14.06 41.08 -20.12
CA ARG A 590 12.68 40.67 -19.83
C ARG A 590 12.59 39.32 -19.15
N GLY A 591 13.22 38.29 -19.72
CA GLY A 591 13.20 36.94 -19.17
C GLY A 591 13.85 36.86 -17.78
N ALA A 592 14.98 37.55 -17.59
CA ALA A 592 15.69 37.60 -16.32
C ALA A 592 14.88 38.33 -15.22
N LEU A 593 14.19 39.42 -15.57
CA LEU A 593 13.31 40.14 -14.65
C LEU A 593 12.11 39.28 -14.21
N LEU A 594 11.39 38.68 -15.16
CA LEU A 594 10.24 37.81 -14.86
C LEU A 594 10.66 36.60 -14.02
N PHE A 595 11.77 35.95 -14.39
CA PHE A 595 12.33 34.84 -13.63
C PHE A 595 12.64 35.23 -12.19
N PHE A 596 13.29 36.39 -11.99
CA PHE A 596 13.66 36.82 -10.65
C PHE A 596 12.46 37.20 -9.79
N VAL A 597 11.51 37.94 -10.35
CA VAL A 597 10.29 38.33 -9.62
C VAL A 597 9.46 37.11 -9.25
N ASN A 598 9.34 36.13 -10.14
CA ASN A 598 8.68 34.86 -9.84
C ASN A 598 9.41 34.07 -8.74
N CYS A 599 10.75 34.03 -8.75
CA CYS A 599 11.53 33.44 -7.66
C CYS A 599 11.29 34.14 -6.31
N LEU A 600 11.18 35.48 -6.29
CA LEU A 600 10.96 36.24 -5.05
C LEU A 600 9.56 36.09 -4.47
N ARG A 601 8.56 35.69 -5.26
CA ARG A 601 7.22 35.35 -4.74
C ARG A 601 7.23 34.17 -3.77
N ILE A 602 8.26 33.32 -3.83
CA ILE A 602 8.44 32.14 -2.98
C ILE A 602 9.67 32.32 -2.07
N TYR A 603 9.94 33.55 -1.68
CA TYR A 603 11.10 33.82 -0.84
C TYR A 603 10.95 33.19 0.56
N TYR A 604 11.84 32.25 0.89
CA TYR A 604 12.11 31.76 2.25
C TYR A 604 13.60 31.44 2.42
N GLN A 605 14.06 31.30 3.66
CA GLN A 605 15.49 31.35 4.01
C GLN A 605 16.36 30.33 3.26
N ASP A 606 15.88 29.09 3.12
CA ASP A 606 16.66 27.99 2.54
C ASP A 606 16.89 28.16 1.02
N ILE A 607 15.94 28.75 0.30
CA ILE A 607 16.03 28.93 -1.16
C ILE A 607 16.87 30.16 -1.54
N ASN A 608 17.09 31.08 -0.61
CA ASN A 608 17.74 32.36 -0.88
C ASN A 608 19.12 32.20 -1.56
N TYR A 609 19.96 31.29 -1.04
CA TYR A 609 21.27 31.01 -1.63
C TYR A 609 21.14 30.55 -3.10
N PHE A 610 20.19 29.67 -3.37
CA PHE A 610 19.97 29.11 -4.71
C PHE A 610 19.48 30.17 -5.71
N ILE A 611 18.56 31.04 -5.31
CA ILE A 611 18.10 32.17 -6.15
C ILE A 611 19.28 33.08 -6.48
N VAL A 612 20.03 33.51 -5.46
CA VAL A 612 21.17 34.43 -5.62
C VAL A 612 22.25 33.82 -6.51
N GLU A 613 22.58 32.53 -6.32
CA GLU A 613 23.60 31.84 -7.09
C GLU A 613 23.23 31.72 -8.57
N ASN A 614 22.03 31.24 -8.89
CA ASN A 614 21.58 31.07 -10.28
C ASN A 614 21.45 32.42 -11.00
N PHE A 615 20.93 33.44 -10.31
CA PHE A 615 20.84 34.77 -10.87
C PHE A 615 22.23 35.39 -11.13
N THR A 616 23.15 35.24 -10.18
CA THR A 616 24.55 35.67 -10.33
C THR A 616 25.24 34.98 -11.52
N LYS A 617 25.00 33.68 -11.71
CA LYS A 617 25.53 32.93 -12.86
C LYS A 617 24.92 33.38 -14.18
N LEU A 618 23.62 33.69 -14.20
CA LEU A 618 22.89 34.14 -15.40
C LEU A 618 23.50 35.45 -15.95
N PHE A 619 23.68 36.44 -15.10
CA PHE A 619 24.29 37.73 -15.50
C PHE A 619 25.78 37.57 -15.86
N LYS A 620 26.52 36.71 -15.16
CA LYS A 620 27.92 36.39 -15.54
C LYS A 620 28.01 35.69 -16.90
N ALA A 621 27.04 34.85 -17.25
CA ALA A 621 26.99 34.19 -18.56
C ALA A 621 26.70 35.20 -19.68
N GLU A 622 25.75 36.11 -19.45
CA GLU A 622 25.43 37.18 -20.39
C GLU A 622 26.63 38.11 -20.65
N LEU A 623 27.36 38.50 -19.59
CA LEU A 623 28.59 39.29 -19.75
C LEU A 623 29.65 38.54 -20.56
N LYS A 624 29.78 37.21 -20.41
CA LYS A 624 30.68 36.41 -21.24
C LYS A 624 30.26 36.41 -22.71
N ILE A 625 28.96 36.40 -23.02
CA ILE A 625 28.47 36.52 -24.40
C ILE A 625 28.91 37.86 -24.97
N TYR A 626 28.72 38.97 -24.24
CA TYR A 626 29.22 40.28 -24.69
C TYR A 626 30.75 40.34 -24.82
N THR A 627 31.54 39.69 -23.95
CA THR A 627 33.00 39.59 -24.15
C THR A 627 33.35 38.91 -25.48
N SER A 628 32.54 37.94 -25.91
CA SER A 628 32.75 37.19 -27.16
C SER A 628 32.38 38.02 -28.39
N TYR A 629 31.36 38.87 -28.29
CA TYR A 629 31.01 39.84 -29.34
C TYR A 629 32.12 40.86 -29.56
N ILE A 630 32.68 41.39 -28.47
CA ILE A 630 33.78 42.36 -28.56
C ILE A 630 35.02 41.74 -29.21
N LYS A 631 35.34 40.48 -28.91
CA LYS A 631 36.46 39.76 -29.56
C LYS A 631 36.24 39.48 -31.05
N LYS A 632 35.00 39.53 -31.54
CA LYS A 632 34.62 39.21 -32.92
C LYS A 632 34.10 40.43 -33.69
N LEU A 633 34.35 41.65 -33.19
CA LEU A 633 33.85 42.91 -33.74
C LEU A 633 34.04 43.05 -35.26
N ASP A 634 35.16 42.55 -35.81
CA ASP A 634 35.47 42.62 -37.24
C ASP A 634 34.53 41.79 -38.14
N SER A 635 33.73 40.88 -37.56
CA SER A 635 32.89 39.91 -38.28
C SER A 635 31.38 40.09 -38.07
N ILE A 636 30.96 41.02 -37.19
CA ILE A 636 29.57 41.16 -36.74
C ILE A 636 28.99 42.50 -37.19
N ARG A 637 27.69 42.54 -37.53
CA ARG A 637 26.96 43.75 -37.92
C ARG A 637 26.58 44.69 -36.76
N ILE A 638 26.83 44.28 -35.52
CA ILE A 638 26.47 45.00 -34.29
C ILE A 638 27.60 45.97 -33.96
N GLY A 639 27.28 47.26 -33.87
CA GLY A 639 28.26 48.29 -33.55
C GLY A 639 28.72 48.21 -32.10
N LYS A 640 29.92 48.73 -31.83
CA LYS A 640 30.43 48.92 -30.46
C LYS A 640 29.41 49.71 -29.61
N GLU A 641 28.75 50.72 -30.19
CA GLU A 641 27.70 51.52 -29.52
C GLU A 641 26.45 50.70 -29.13
N ASP A 642 26.02 49.74 -29.94
CA ASP A 642 24.87 48.88 -29.63
C ASP A 642 25.19 47.93 -28.46
N ILE A 643 26.41 47.40 -28.40
CA ILE A 643 26.89 46.58 -27.28
C ILE A 643 26.92 47.40 -25.99
N TYR A 644 27.37 48.66 -26.06
CA TYR A 644 27.35 49.57 -24.91
C TYR A 644 25.93 49.81 -24.39
N ASN A 645 24.98 50.09 -25.30
CA ASN A 645 23.58 50.30 -24.95
C ASN A 645 22.95 49.05 -24.31
N ASN A 646 23.26 47.86 -24.83
CA ASN A 646 22.81 46.59 -24.26
C ASN A 646 23.31 46.38 -22.83
N ILE A 647 24.58 46.69 -22.55
CA ILE A 647 25.15 46.56 -21.20
C ILE A 647 24.53 47.57 -20.23
N CYS A 648 24.25 48.80 -20.69
CA CYS A 648 23.51 49.77 -19.90
C CYS A 648 22.12 49.25 -19.52
N LEU A 649 21.40 48.59 -20.44
CA LEU A 649 20.09 48.01 -20.14
C LEU A 649 20.20 46.87 -19.11
N VAL A 650 21.19 45.99 -19.27
CA VAL A 650 21.46 44.90 -18.31
C VAL A 650 21.80 45.46 -16.92
N GLU A 651 22.58 46.53 -16.83
CA GLU A 651 22.90 47.20 -15.56
C GLU A 651 21.67 47.81 -14.90
N SER A 652 20.85 48.55 -15.64
CA SER A 652 19.62 49.15 -15.11
C SER A 652 18.66 48.10 -14.56
N VAL A 653 18.47 46.99 -15.28
CA VAL A 653 17.60 45.90 -14.83
C VAL A 653 18.20 45.16 -13.64
N PHE A 654 19.52 44.98 -13.60
CA PHE A 654 20.20 44.38 -12.45
C PHE A 654 20.06 45.23 -11.18
N GLN A 655 20.18 46.55 -11.27
CA GLN A 655 19.97 47.47 -10.14
C GLN A 655 18.54 47.40 -9.60
N ILE A 656 17.54 47.37 -10.50
CA ILE A 656 16.13 47.22 -10.09
C ILE A 656 15.92 45.89 -9.35
N ILE A 657 16.52 44.82 -9.85
CA ILE A 657 16.45 43.51 -9.21
C ILE A 657 17.11 43.52 -7.82
N GLN A 658 18.24 44.20 -7.66
CA GLN A 658 18.87 44.39 -6.35
C GLN A 658 17.97 45.16 -5.38
N GLU A 659 17.27 46.19 -5.85
CA GLU A 659 16.32 46.96 -5.03
C GLU A 659 15.13 46.10 -4.59
N ILE A 660 14.51 45.36 -5.52
CA ILE A 660 13.39 44.45 -5.20
C ILE A 660 13.84 43.36 -4.23
N TYR A 661 15.06 42.83 -4.40
CA TYR A 661 15.63 41.86 -3.47
C TYR A 661 15.84 42.44 -2.08
N LEU A 662 16.34 43.67 -1.98
CA LEU A 662 16.57 44.33 -0.70
C LEU A 662 15.24 44.61 0.03
N ASP A 663 14.21 45.01 -0.72
CA ASP A 663 12.86 45.21 -0.19
C ASP A 663 12.20 43.91 0.33
N THR A 664 12.49 42.77 -0.31
CA THR A 664 11.87 41.47 0.04
C THR A 664 12.66 40.67 1.07
N SER A 665 14.00 40.69 1.01
CA SER A 665 14.87 39.90 1.89
C SER A 665 15.37 40.67 3.12
N GLY A 666 15.35 42.01 3.08
CA GLY A 666 15.94 42.88 4.10
C GLY A 666 17.47 42.80 4.20
N LEU A 667 18.15 42.06 3.31
CA LEU A 667 19.59 41.79 3.37
C LEU A 667 20.26 42.09 2.02
N SER A 668 21.44 42.71 2.04
CA SER A 668 22.28 42.88 0.84
C SER A 668 23.15 41.64 0.61
N SER A 669 23.06 41.02 -0.57
CA SER A 669 23.93 39.88 -0.93
C SER A 669 25.28 40.35 -1.49
N LYS A 670 26.39 39.81 -0.94
CA LYS A 670 27.75 40.05 -1.45
C LYS A 670 27.91 39.62 -2.92
N HIS A 671 27.21 38.56 -3.33
CA HIS A 671 27.25 38.07 -4.71
C HIS A 671 26.64 39.05 -5.72
N PHE A 672 25.67 39.87 -5.30
CA PHE A 672 25.13 40.92 -6.15
C PHE A 672 26.10 42.11 -6.27
N SER A 673 26.87 42.43 -5.23
CA SER A 673 27.98 43.41 -5.31
C SER A 673 29.04 42.96 -6.32
N ASP A 674 29.48 41.68 -6.25
CA ASP A 674 30.49 41.13 -7.17
C ASP A 674 30.09 41.23 -8.65
N VAL A 675 28.80 41.11 -8.96
CA VAL A 675 28.28 41.23 -10.33
C VAL A 675 28.23 42.69 -10.75
N SER A 676 27.79 43.60 -9.87
CA SER A 676 27.83 45.04 -10.12
C SER A 676 29.25 45.52 -10.42
N ASP A 677 30.24 45.10 -9.60
CA ASP A 677 31.65 45.42 -9.81
C ASP A 677 32.19 44.87 -11.14
N LYS A 678 31.74 43.68 -11.56
CA LYS A 678 32.09 43.10 -12.87
C LYS A 678 31.47 43.87 -14.04
N ILE A 679 30.23 44.34 -13.91
CA ILE A 679 29.58 45.17 -14.94
C ILE A 679 30.35 46.50 -15.08
N VAL A 680 30.67 47.15 -13.96
CA VAL A 680 31.45 48.41 -13.94
C VAL A 680 32.85 48.21 -14.51
N LYS A 681 33.55 47.12 -14.14
CA LYS A 681 34.86 46.80 -14.68
C LYS A 681 34.80 46.52 -16.19
N PHE A 682 33.78 45.80 -16.64
CA PHE A 682 33.58 45.50 -18.06
C PHE A 682 33.37 46.77 -18.89
N LYS A 683 32.58 47.73 -18.40
CA LYS A 683 32.45 49.04 -19.05
C LYS A 683 33.80 49.73 -19.18
N LYS A 684 34.56 49.85 -18.08
CA LYS A 684 35.89 50.50 -18.06
C LYS A 684 36.96 49.83 -18.93
N GLU A 685 36.89 48.51 -19.11
CA GLU A 685 37.91 47.74 -19.84
C GLU A 685 37.70 47.78 -21.35
N TYR A 686 36.46 47.94 -21.81
CA TYR A 686 36.11 47.82 -23.23
C TYR A 686 35.52 49.09 -23.86
N PHE A 687 35.07 50.06 -23.07
CA PHE A 687 34.45 51.32 -23.49
C PHE A 687 35.06 52.50 -22.74
#